data_AF-A0A1E7HEH0-F1
#
_entry.id   AF-A0A1E7HEH0-F1
#
_cell.length_a   1.000
_cell.length_b   1.000
_cell.length_c   1.000
_cell.angle_alpha   90.00
_cell.angle_beta   90.00
_cell.angle_gamma   90.00
#
_symmetry.space_group_name_H-M   'P 1'
#
loop_
_entity.id
_entity.type
_entity.pdbx_description
1 polymer ?
#
loop_
_entity_poly.entity_id
_entity_poly.type
_entity_poly.pdbx_seq_one_letter_code
_entity_poly.pdbx_strand_id
1 'polypeptide(L)'
;MDKVQTVYFIGCGVLGADVNHVATDLGLVLEKKMLPGGLHNNPALLRRKLQEAIDEAAIDESCVRIIVGYGLCGKGTVGIRAPEVAPLIFPKVHDCIALFLGSDRAYKEEFARYPGTYYITTGWYLEKEKPKENEDEQVWVGKEAMGCKEITEKYGEKGGKEIIDFFSTWKDNYQRAAFIDTGIGKAGRYVKHARQMAEKNNWQYQAIKGSLSLVTRLLTTTESDDQILVVPPSYVTIYSAIENGIGAAAPTEQAGINNSGLRHLVFGQEEGEDRDVTYGLGVDAGGTYTDAAIYDFKNKNVQSKNKALTTKWDFSIGIDKALAGLDENILHQVELVSVSTTLATNAIVEGEGQKAGLLLMPGPGGVSDKLFSHRPRAQIAGQMSITGQEKEVIDPDEIRTVTRRMIERDGVTAFAVSGFGGTVNPAHELEVKKILTEESGMVVCCGHELSDLLNFAVRAQTAVLNARIIPRMIKFFKELDGVLEKRNIAAPVMVVKGDGTLMSSAMAKDRPVETILSGPAASVAGAKLLTGLDDATVVDIGGTTTDTADLADGLVEICESGARVGGFATHVKALNMRTVGLGGDSLIQWEKGELTLGPRRVAPIVWADTRSSGGVDEALSYMESRLESDQRANLSQIMLMAIEGDFPFEPTKEEGALYNLLLRRPHCLDELAAPLNLTSIRFLSTQRLEESGLVQRCGLTPTDILHANGSFTKWNPDAAHRMVMVFSILTRRQPKQLVDLLIGKFKKDLAGEIFKKQLARDINVDEEKPTVFSRHLMDCILTDKDSNYSINVQLQHPLVGIGAPVHYFLPGAGKILGGKVIIPDDADVANALGAITSYIVIKQQLSIRPDMAGGFILQGVAGAKQFRHIDAAESWAVDYLKSLIREMAKVAGTSSTKVEMEIVDHIVDAADGTSLFLERSLRASLTGSPDLLLEAVLT
;
A
#
# COMPACT_ATOMS: atom_id res chain seq x y z
N MET A 1 57.10 24.41 -8.10
CA MET A 1 57.27 23.84 -6.75
C MET A 1 55.91 23.29 -6.39
N ASP A 2 55.72 21.98 -6.57
CA ASP A 2 54.49 21.33 -6.14
C ASP A 2 54.41 21.45 -4.61
N LYS A 3 53.32 22.05 -4.10
CA LYS A 3 53.06 22.08 -2.67
C LYS A 3 52.98 20.63 -2.19
N VAL A 4 53.84 20.25 -1.25
CA VAL A 4 53.80 18.93 -0.61
C VAL A 4 52.42 18.78 0.02
N GLN A 5 51.65 17.78 -0.42
CA GLN A 5 50.31 17.49 0.10
C GLN A 5 50.43 16.73 1.42
N THR A 6 49.75 17.21 2.46
CA THR A 6 49.82 16.64 3.81
C THR A 6 48.59 15.79 4.10
N VAL A 7 48.79 14.60 4.66
CA VAL A 7 47.72 13.71 5.13
C VAL A 7 47.84 13.57 6.63
N TYR A 8 46.75 13.88 7.35
CA TYR A 8 46.71 13.76 8.81
C TYR A 8 46.06 12.45 9.23
N PHE A 9 46.57 11.84 10.30
CA PHE A 9 45.92 10.74 11.01
C PHE A 9 45.67 11.15 12.47
N ILE A 10 44.41 11.09 12.90
CA ILE A 10 43.96 11.40 14.25
C ILE A 10 43.29 10.16 14.82
N GLY A 11 43.86 9.55 15.85
CA GLY A 11 43.36 8.28 16.37
C GLY A 11 43.78 8.00 17.80
N CYS A 12 43.20 6.95 18.38
CA CYS A 12 43.57 6.48 19.71
C CYS A 12 45.05 6.07 19.73
N GLY A 13 45.81 6.51 20.74
CA GLY A 13 47.24 6.18 20.93
C GLY A 13 47.55 4.70 20.77
N VAL A 14 46.59 3.88 21.18
CA VAL A 14 46.62 2.43 21.11
C VAL A 14 46.76 1.89 19.67
N LEU A 15 46.25 2.59 18.66
CA LEU A 15 46.42 2.23 17.24
C LEU A 15 47.78 2.68 16.67
N GLY A 16 48.56 3.46 17.43
CA GLY A 16 49.73 4.16 16.92
C GLY A 16 50.80 3.23 16.35
N ALA A 17 51.08 2.10 17.02
CA ALA A 17 52.06 1.13 16.55
C ALA A 17 51.64 0.48 15.22
N ASP A 18 50.36 0.12 15.10
CA ASP A 18 49.78 -0.49 13.91
C ASP A 18 49.74 0.47 12.72
N VAL A 19 49.31 1.70 12.94
CA VAL A 19 49.29 2.75 11.92
C VAL A 19 50.70 3.09 11.44
N ASN A 20 51.67 3.18 12.35
CA ASN A 20 53.07 3.43 11.99
C ASN A 20 53.66 2.33 11.10
N HIS A 21 53.36 1.08 11.42
CA HIS A 21 53.82 -0.06 10.62
C HIS A 21 53.23 0.00 9.21
N VAL A 22 51.90 0.13 9.10
CA VAL A 22 51.21 0.18 7.80
C VAL A 22 51.66 1.40 6.98
N ALA A 23 51.81 2.57 7.60
CA ALA A 23 52.29 3.76 6.89
C ALA A 23 53.71 3.58 6.36
N THR A 24 54.60 2.94 7.13
CA THR A 24 55.97 2.63 6.70
C THR A 24 55.98 1.64 5.54
N ASP A 25 55.20 0.57 5.65
CA ASP A 25 55.09 -0.48 4.61
C ASP A 25 54.52 0.06 3.29
N LEU A 26 53.62 1.05 3.37
CA LEU A 26 53.04 1.73 2.21
C LEU A 26 53.87 2.92 1.69
N GLY A 27 54.95 3.31 2.38
CA GLY A 27 55.73 4.51 2.05
C GLY A 27 54.95 5.82 2.19
N LEU A 28 53.93 5.86 3.04
CA LEU A 28 53.09 7.04 3.28
C LEU A 28 53.71 7.95 4.36
N VAL A 29 53.88 9.23 4.04
CA VAL A 29 54.24 10.26 5.01
C VAL A 29 52.96 10.83 5.62
N LEU A 30 52.75 10.61 6.92
CA LEU A 30 51.54 11.02 7.65
C LEU A 30 51.92 11.90 8.84
N GLU A 31 51.26 13.05 8.95
CA GLU A 31 51.23 13.82 10.19
C GLU A 31 50.26 13.17 11.17
N LYS A 32 50.67 12.90 12.40
CA LYS A 32 49.90 12.06 13.34
C LYS A 32 49.63 12.80 14.63
N LYS A 33 48.36 12.82 15.04
CA LYS A 33 47.92 13.28 16.35
C LYS A 33 47.25 12.13 17.10
N MET A 34 47.99 11.56 18.04
CA MET A 34 47.51 10.46 18.86
C MET A 34 46.79 11.02 20.09
N LEU A 35 45.49 10.70 20.23
CA LEU A 35 44.71 11.05 21.40
C LEU A 35 44.89 9.99 22.50
N PRO A 36 44.76 10.36 23.79
CA PRO A 36 44.89 9.41 24.90
C PRO A 36 44.01 8.17 24.74
N GLY A 37 44.52 7.03 25.23
CA GLY A 37 43.74 5.81 25.38
C GLY A 37 42.50 6.02 26.27
N GLY A 38 41.53 5.10 26.17
CA GLY A 38 40.35 5.08 27.04
C GLY A 38 39.29 6.17 26.79
N LEU A 39 39.50 7.12 25.87
CA LEU A 39 38.52 8.18 25.56
C LEU A 39 37.15 7.65 25.11
N HIS A 40 37.08 6.45 24.53
CA HIS A 40 35.81 5.82 24.15
C HIS A 40 34.88 5.54 25.33
N ASN A 41 35.41 5.50 26.56
CA ASN A 41 34.60 5.37 27.79
C ASN A 41 33.84 6.65 28.14
N ASN A 42 34.18 7.79 27.51
CA ASN A 42 33.48 9.05 27.66
C ASN A 42 33.21 9.67 26.27
N PRO A 43 32.13 9.26 25.58
CA PRO A 43 31.82 9.70 24.22
C PRO A 43 31.76 11.22 24.02
N ALA A 44 31.27 11.97 25.02
CA ALA A 44 31.21 13.43 24.94
C ALA A 44 32.60 14.07 24.98
N LEU A 45 33.50 13.56 25.84
CA LEU A 45 34.89 14.01 25.89
C LEU A 45 35.65 13.61 24.63
N LEU A 46 35.43 12.40 24.11
CA LEU A 46 35.99 11.94 22.83
C LEU A 46 35.60 12.90 21.71
N ARG A 47 34.30 13.20 21.56
CA ARG A 47 33.80 14.11 20.51
C ARG A 47 34.53 15.45 20.54
N ARG A 48 34.57 16.08 21.71
CA ARG A 48 35.22 17.39 21.88
C ARG A 48 36.70 17.33 21.54
N LYS A 49 37.44 16.36 22.07
CA LYS A 49 38.88 16.21 21.85
C LYS A 49 39.22 15.87 20.39
N LEU A 50 38.36 15.09 19.75
CA LEU A 50 38.49 14.74 18.34
C LEU A 50 38.24 15.96 17.45
N GLN A 51 37.18 16.74 17.70
CA GLN A 51 36.92 17.98 16.96
C GLN A 51 38.08 18.98 17.15
N GLU A 52 38.53 19.22 18.39
CA GLU A 52 39.70 20.08 18.68
C GLU A 52 40.94 19.65 17.87
N ALA A 53 41.13 18.34 17.66
CA ALA A 53 42.25 17.81 16.89
C ALA A 53 42.09 17.97 15.37
N ILE A 54 40.87 17.82 14.87
CA ILE A 54 40.53 18.04 13.45
C ILE A 54 40.68 19.52 13.10
N ASP A 55 40.18 20.41 13.95
CA ASP A 55 40.26 21.86 13.74
C ASP A 55 41.71 22.35 13.70
N GLU A 56 42.59 21.80 14.55
CA GLU A 56 44.03 22.11 14.52
C GLU A 56 44.71 21.62 13.24
N ALA A 57 44.37 20.41 12.76
CA ALA A 57 44.90 19.89 11.49
C ALA A 57 44.40 20.69 10.29
N ALA A 58 43.19 21.25 10.36
CA ALA A 58 42.59 22.07 9.30
C ALA A 58 43.27 23.45 9.11
N ILE A 59 44.12 23.89 10.05
CA ILE A 59 44.92 25.12 9.92
C ILE A 59 45.97 24.98 8.81
N ASP A 60 46.42 23.75 8.52
CA ASP A 60 47.35 23.48 7.43
C ASP A 60 46.64 23.50 6.06
N GLU A 61 46.86 24.58 5.29
CA GLU A 61 46.32 24.74 3.92
C GLU A 61 46.83 23.68 2.92
N SER A 62 47.86 22.91 3.27
CA SER A 62 48.36 21.80 2.46
C SER A 62 47.69 20.45 2.77
N CYS A 63 46.80 20.42 3.77
CA CYS A 63 46.03 19.24 4.16
C CYS A 63 45.06 18.83 3.06
N VAL A 64 45.22 17.62 2.51
CA VAL A 64 44.33 17.09 1.46
C VAL A 64 43.28 16.12 1.99
N ARG A 65 43.51 15.53 3.17
CA ARG A 65 42.55 14.65 3.86
C ARG A 65 42.96 14.37 5.32
N ILE A 66 41.98 14.17 6.18
CA ILE A 66 42.19 13.83 7.59
C ILE A 66 41.55 12.46 7.88
N ILE A 67 42.38 11.51 8.29
CA ILE A 67 41.97 10.14 8.59
C ILE A 67 41.71 10.02 10.10
N VAL A 68 40.55 9.47 10.45
CA VAL A 68 40.11 9.32 11.84
C VAL A 68 40.11 7.84 12.25
N GLY A 69 40.98 7.51 13.20
CA GLY A 69 41.14 6.16 13.77
C GLY A 69 40.11 5.82 14.85
N TYR A 70 38.85 6.18 14.66
CA TYR A 70 37.74 5.87 15.58
C TYR A 70 36.51 5.40 14.81
N GLY A 71 35.87 4.33 15.30
CA GLY A 71 34.53 3.91 14.84
C GLY A 71 33.43 4.73 15.48
N LEU A 72 32.24 4.15 15.68
CA LEU A 72 31.12 4.83 16.34
C LEU A 72 31.39 5.12 17.83
N CYS A 73 32.11 4.23 18.54
CA CYS A 73 32.62 4.42 19.90
C CYS A 73 31.58 5.02 20.86
N GLY A 74 30.43 4.35 21.03
CA GLY A 74 29.36 4.85 21.91
C GLY A 74 28.74 6.17 21.43
N LYS A 75 28.76 6.42 20.11
CA LYS A 75 28.35 7.68 19.43
C LYS A 75 29.26 8.88 19.70
N GLY A 76 30.50 8.64 20.16
CA GLY A 76 31.47 9.72 20.40
C GLY A 76 31.98 10.38 19.12
N THR A 77 31.83 9.73 17.96
CA THR A 77 32.19 10.28 16.64
C THR A 77 31.00 10.81 15.85
N VAL A 78 29.78 10.79 16.42
CA VAL A 78 28.61 11.45 15.84
C VAL A 78 28.69 12.95 16.17
N GLY A 79 28.33 13.81 15.22
CA GLY A 79 28.38 15.27 15.38
C GLY A 79 29.76 15.88 15.14
N ILE A 80 30.68 15.15 14.50
CA ILE A 80 31.99 15.67 14.10
C ILE A 80 31.84 16.38 12.76
N ARG A 81 32.29 17.63 12.68
CA ARG A 81 32.24 18.47 11.49
C ARG A 81 33.54 18.35 10.70
N ALA A 82 33.42 18.03 9.41
CA ALA A 82 34.52 18.08 8.47
C ALA A 82 34.90 19.53 8.16
N PRO A 83 36.20 19.87 8.11
CA PRO A 83 36.63 21.21 7.74
C PRO A 83 36.33 21.50 6.27
N GLU A 84 36.28 22.77 5.88
CA GLU A 84 36.02 23.16 4.48
C GLU A 84 37.17 22.77 3.54
N VAL A 85 38.38 22.65 4.08
CA VAL A 85 39.62 22.44 3.30
C VAL A 85 39.91 20.97 3.00
N ALA A 86 39.33 20.02 3.75
CA ALA A 86 39.68 18.61 3.64
C ALA A 86 38.53 17.67 4.07
N PRO A 87 38.34 16.52 3.40
CA PRO A 87 37.41 15.49 3.83
C PRO A 87 37.92 14.73 5.08
N LEU A 88 37.00 14.15 5.84
CA LEU A 88 37.31 13.21 6.93
C LEU A 88 37.13 11.77 6.46
N ILE A 89 37.98 10.85 6.91
CA ILE A 89 37.88 9.42 6.58
C ILE A 89 37.68 8.62 7.87
N PHE A 90 36.55 7.91 7.99
CA PHE A 90 36.19 7.09 9.13
C PHE A 90 36.03 5.62 8.75
N PRO A 91 36.40 4.67 9.64
CA PRO A 91 35.97 3.29 9.51
C PRO A 91 34.48 3.16 9.89
N LYS A 92 33.68 2.48 9.05
CA LYS A 92 32.28 2.12 9.34
C LYS A 92 32.20 0.92 10.27
N VAL A 93 32.69 1.10 11.50
CA VAL A 93 32.72 0.07 12.54
C VAL A 93 32.05 0.57 13.80
N HIS A 94 31.37 -0.31 14.54
CA HIS A 94 30.78 0.05 15.82
C HIS A 94 31.85 0.19 16.92
N ASP A 95 32.80 -0.73 16.90
CA ASP A 95 33.88 -0.89 17.89
C ASP A 95 35.24 -0.86 17.18
N CYS A 96 36.20 -0.12 17.74
CA CYS A 96 37.55 0.00 17.19
C CYS A 96 38.32 -1.33 17.20
N ILE A 97 37.89 -2.35 17.95
CA ILE A 97 38.48 -3.69 17.87
C ILE A 97 38.44 -4.24 16.43
N ALA A 98 37.42 -3.88 15.64
CA ALA A 98 37.32 -4.26 14.24
C ALA A 98 38.53 -3.82 13.39
N LEU A 99 39.21 -2.74 13.76
CA LEU A 99 40.43 -2.27 13.07
C LEU A 99 41.59 -3.25 13.22
N PHE A 100 41.66 -3.97 14.33
CA PHE A 100 42.70 -4.99 14.60
C PHE A 100 42.33 -6.37 14.05
N LEU A 101 41.05 -6.63 13.82
CA LEU A 101 40.54 -7.87 13.21
C LEU A 101 40.40 -7.78 11.68
N GLY A 102 40.49 -6.58 11.12
CA GLY A 102 40.53 -6.33 9.68
C GLY A 102 39.18 -6.13 9.00
N SER A 103 38.05 -6.23 9.73
CA SER A 103 36.73 -5.80 9.23
C SER A 103 35.68 -5.78 10.35
N ASP A 104 34.60 -5.01 10.16
CA ASP A 104 33.42 -5.03 11.05
C ASP A 104 32.77 -6.43 11.10
N ARG A 105 32.73 -7.13 9.96
CA ARG A 105 32.20 -8.50 9.87
C ARG A 105 32.99 -9.47 10.75
N ALA A 106 34.33 -9.42 10.70
CA ALA A 106 35.18 -10.28 11.51
C ALA A 106 34.97 -10.04 13.02
N TYR A 107 34.81 -8.78 13.43
CA TYR A 107 34.45 -8.45 14.80
C TYR A 107 33.08 -9.00 15.19
N LYS A 108 32.04 -8.81 14.35
CA LYS A 108 30.69 -9.32 14.62
C LYS A 108 30.65 -10.84 14.74
N GLU A 109 31.37 -11.56 13.88
CA GLU A 109 31.50 -13.02 13.95
C GLU A 109 32.16 -13.46 15.26
N GLU A 110 33.21 -12.76 15.70
CA GLU A 110 33.92 -13.06 16.94
C GLU A 110 33.06 -12.73 18.18
N PHE A 111 32.40 -11.59 18.17
CA PHE A 111 31.48 -11.15 19.24
C PHE A 111 30.28 -12.09 19.38
N ALA A 112 29.71 -12.58 18.27
CA ALA A 112 28.61 -13.55 18.30
C ALA A 112 29.00 -14.88 18.93
N ARG A 113 30.27 -15.31 18.76
CA ARG A 113 30.80 -16.53 19.37
C ARG A 113 31.13 -16.33 20.86
N TYR A 114 31.66 -15.15 21.21
CA TYR A 114 32.20 -14.88 22.55
C TYR A 114 31.92 -13.41 22.97
N PRO A 115 30.69 -13.07 23.37
CA PRO A 115 30.31 -11.69 23.69
C PRO A 115 31.04 -11.13 24.91
N GLY A 116 31.40 -11.97 25.89
CA GLY A 116 32.17 -11.60 27.08
C GLY A 116 33.68 -11.64 26.87
N THR A 117 34.20 -10.99 25.82
CA THR A 117 35.65 -10.99 25.51
C THR A 117 36.31 -9.66 25.84
N TYR A 118 37.38 -9.72 26.63
CA TYR A 118 38.28 -8.60 26.88
C TYR A 118 39.43 -8.65 25.86
N TYR A 119 39.42 -7.74 24.89
CA TYR A 119 40.43 -7.70 23.82
C TYR A 119 41.67 -6.91 24.25
N ILE A 120 42.85 -7.41 23.86
CA ILE A 120 44.13 -6.78 24.14
C ILE A 120 44.99 -6.81 22.88
N THR A 121 45.68 -5.71 22.56
CA THR A 121 46.73 -5.68 21.53
C THR A 121 48.03 -5.15 22.14
N THR A 122 49.12 -5.17 21.36
CA THR A 122 50.40 -4.56 21.75
C THR A 122 50.25 -3.08 22.15
N GLY A 123 49.37 -2.33 21.47
CA GLY A 123 49.17 -0.90 21.69
C GLY A 123 48.61 -0.52 23.06
N TRP A 124 47.70 -1.35 23.61
CA TRP A 124 47.14 -1.14 24.96
C TRP A 124 48.25 -1.08 26.03
N TYR A 125 49.28 -1.90 25.87
CA TYR A 125 50.40 -1.90 26.80
C TYR A 125 51.33 -0.69 26.63
N LEU A 126 51.58 -0.28 25.38
CA LEU A 126 52.45 0.86 25.08
C LEU A 126 51.87 2.18 25.62
N GLU A 127 50.56 2.35 25.56
CA GLU A 127 49.84 3.52 26.10
C GLU A 127 49.62 3.46 27.62
N LYS A 128 50.09 2.42 28.31
CA LYS A 128 49.84 2.17 29.74
C LYS A 128 48.35 2.10 30.09
N GLU A 129 47.48 1.78 29.13
CA GLU A 129 46.07 1.41 29.32
C GLU A 129 46.00 0.00 29.92
N LYS A 130 46.50 -0.15 31.15
CA LYS A 130 46.36 -1.38 31.92
C LYS A 130 44.92 -1.45 32.46
N PRO A 131 44.33 -2.65 32.61
CA PRO A 131 43.26 -2.82 33.59
C PRO A 131 43.82 -2.34 34.92
N LYS A 132 43.22 -1.30 35.49
CA LYS A 132 43.71 -0.70 36.74
C LYS A 132 43.72 -1.80 37.80
N GLU A 133 44.90 -2.08 38.32
CA GLU A 133 45.07 -3.11 39.35
C GLU A 133 44.75 -2.44 40.69
N ASN A 134 43.84 -3.07 41.45
CA ASN A 134 43.12 -2.57 42.61
C ASN A 134 43.88 -1.75 43.69
N GLU A 135 45.21 -1.64 43.69
CA GLU A 135 45.92 -0.88 44.74
C GLU A 135 46.00 0.64 44.46
N ASP A 136 46.00 1.06 43.19
CA ASP A 136 46.10 2.47 42.79
C ASP A 136 44.82 3.02 42.11
N GLU A 137 43.78 2.19 41.99
CA GLU A 137 42.53 2.58 41.33
C GLU A 137 41.67 3.44 42.27
N GLN A 138 41.51 4.71 41.93
CA GLN A 138 40.53 5.57 42.57
C GLN A 138 39.14 5.32 41.96
N VAL A 139 38.19 4.87 42.78
CA VAL A 139 36.78 4.76 42.41
C VAL A 139 36.00 5.91 43.04
N TRP A 140 34.98 6.38 42.33
CA TRP A 140 34.17 7.50 42.79
C TRP A 140 33.10 7.00 43.76
N VAL A 141 33.21 7.40 45.03
CA VAL A 141 32.20 7.13 46.06
C VAL A 141 31.52 8.45 46.40
N GLY A 142 30.35 8.69 45.80
CA GLY A 142 29.69 9.99 45.87
C GLY A 142 30.39 11.04 44.99
N LYS A 143 31.01 12.06 45.61
CA LYS A 143 31.74 13.16 44.93
C LYS A 143 33.25 13.10 45.12
N GLU A 144 33.77 12.04 45.73
CA GLU A 144 35.19 11.90 46.04
C GLU A 144 35.77 10.71 45.29
N ALA A 145 36.93 10.90 44.66
CA ALA A 145 37.72 9.82 44.07
C ALA A 145 38.60 9.21 45.17
N MET A 146 38.39 7.94 45.48
CA MET A 146 39.02 7.28 46.63
C MET A 146 39.70 5.98 46.22
N GLY A 147 40.92 5.74 46.70
CA GLY A 147 41.64 4.48 46.52
C GLY A 147 41.16 3.38 47.47
N CYS A 148 41.48 2.11 47.17
CA CYS A 148 41.04 0.97 47.99
C CYS A 148 41.43 1.05 49.47
N LYS A 149 42.61 1.62 49.79
CA LYS A 149 43.00 1.88 51.19
C LYS A 149 42.11 2.93 51.84
N GLU A 150 41.89 4.06 51.17
CA GLU A 150 41.05 5.15 51.67
C GLU A 150 39.59 4.70 51.87
N ILE A 151 39.08 3.85 50.97
CA ILE A 151 37.74 3.24 51.08
C ILE A 151 37.66 2.31 52.29
N THR A 152 38.68 1.48 52.50
CA THR A 152 38.73 0.56 53.65
C THR A 152 38.86 1.32 54.97
N GLU A 153 39.64 2.40 55.00
CA GLU A 153 39.79 3.27 56.17
C GLU A 153 38.50 4.04 56.51
N LYS A 154 37.79 4.55 55.49
CA LYS A 154 36.58 5.37 55.68
C LYS A 154 35.33 4.54 55.98
N TYR A 155 35.18 3.37 55.37
CA TYR A 155 33.97 2.54 55.47
C TYR A 155 34.16 1.27 56.31
N GLY A 156 35.33 1.10 56.93
CA GLY A 156 35.72 -0.08 57.71
C GLY A 156 35.99 -1.30 56.84
N GLU A 157 36.67 -2.33 57.39
CA GLU A 157 37.10 -3.50 56.60
C GLU A 157 35.97 -4.19 55.84
N LYS A 158 34.81 -4.35 56.47
CA LYS A 158 33.66 -5.02 55.85
C LYS A 158 33.00 -4.15 54.77
N GLY A 159 32.68 -2.89 55.09
CA GLY A 159 32.01 -1.97 54.16
C GLY A 159 32.91 -1.56 53.00
N GLY A 160 34.20 -1.33 53.27
CA GLY A 160 35.18 -1.05 52.23
C GLY A 160 35.38 -2.21 51.28
N LYS A 161 35.44 -3.44 51.79
CA LYS A 161 35.51 -4.65 50.96
C LYS A 161 34.28 -4.80 50.06
N GLU A 162 33.07 -4.62 50.59
CA GLU A 162 31.83 -4.70 49.78
C GLU A 162 31.79 -3.64 48.66
N ILE A 163 32.29 -2.43 48.92
CA ILE A 163 32.40 -1.37 47.91
C ILE A 163 33.44 -1.75 46.83
N ILE A 164 34.61 -2.24 47.23
CA ILE A 164 35.68 -2.66 46.31
C ILE A 164 35.22 -3.86 45.46
N ASP A 165 34.50 -4.81 46.05
CA ASP A 165 33.92 -5.96 45.37
C ASP A 165 32.85 -5.49 44.36
N PHE A 166 31.96 -4.56 44.75
CA PHE A 166 30.98 -3.96 43.85
C PHE A 166 31.61 -3.29 42.62
N PHE A 167 32.63 -2.45 42.82
CA PHE A 167 33.34 -1.81 41.71
C PHE A 167 34.22 -2.77 40.89
N SER A 168 34.46 -3.98 41.38
CA SER A 168 35.16 -5.04 40.65
C SER A 168 34.23 -5.93 39.82
N THR A 169 32.90 -5.82 39.96
CA THR A 169 31.90 -6.67 39.27
C THR A 169 31.93 -6.59 37.75
N TRP A 170 32.50 -5.54 37.16
CA TRP A 170 32.64 -5.45 35.71
C TRP A 170 33.45 -6.63 35.14
N LYS A 171 34.34 -7.21 35.95
CA LYS A 171 35.16 -8.37 35.60
C LYS A 171 34.31 -9.63 35.37
N ASP A 172 33.16 -9.73 36.03
CA ASP A 172 32.25 -10.88 35.91
C ASP A 172 31.53 -10.91 34.55
N ASN A 173 31.50 -9.78 33.82
CA ASN A 173 30.94 -9.69 32.48
C ASN A 173 31.85 -10.30 31.40
N TYR A 174 33.09 -10.63 31.76
CA TYR A 174 34.07 -11.22 30.86
C TYR A 174 34.31 -12.69 31.22
N GLN A 175 34.46 -13.52 30.19
CA GLN A 175 34.76 -14.94 30.30
C GLN A 175 36.09 -15.29 29.62
N ARG A 176 36.61 -14.37 28.80
CA ARG A 176 37.77 -14.58 27.95
C ARG A 176 38.63 -13.33 27.84
N ALA A 177 39.94 -13.49 27.98
CA ALA A 177 40.94 -12.51 27.57
C ALA A 177 41.53 -12.92 26.21
N ALA A 178 41.32 -12.11 25.19
CA ALA A 178 41.80 -12.38 23.84
C ALA A 178 42.93 -11.42 23.45
N PHE A 179 44.14 -11.95 23.23
CA PHE A 179 45.24 -11.19 22.67
C PHE A 179 45.18 -11.23 21.14
N ILE A 180 44.97 -10.08 20.50
CA ILE A 180 44.97 -9.93 19.05
C ILE A 180 46.42 -9.66 18.60
N ASP A 181 47.00 -10.62 17.92
CA ASP A 181 48.35 -10.53 17.36
C ASP A 181 48.27 -10.00 15.93
N THR A 182 48.57 -8.71 15.73
CA THR A 182 48.66 -8.05 14.41
C THR A 182 50.03 -8.26 13.74
N GLY A 183 50.95 -8.99 14.37
CA GLY A 183 52.32 -9.17 13.89
C GLY A 183 53.28 -8.05 14.31
N ILE A 184 52.85 -7.12 15.17
CA ILE A 184 53.60 -5.93 15.55
C ILE A 184 54.08 -5.99 17.00
N GLY A 185 55.38 -5.74 17.20
CA GLY A 185 56.04 -5.69 18.51
C GLY A 185 56.52 -7.07 19.01
N LYS A 186 57.12 -7.10 20.22
CA LYS A 186 57.59 -8.35 20.85
C LYS A 186 56.41 -9.11 21.51
N ALA A 187 55.57 -9.77 20.70
CA ALA A 187 54.35 -10.47 21.12
C ALA A 187 54.52 -11.35 22.38
N GLY A 188 55.66 -12.02 22.54
CA GLY A 188 55.93 -12.91 23.68
C GLY A 188 55.84 -12.26 25.08
N ARG A 189 56.15 -10.96 25.22
CA ARG A 189 56.01 -10.25 26.51
C ARG A 189 54.54 -9.91 26.81
N TYR A 190 53.76 -9.58 25.79
CA TYR A 190 52.38 -9.11 25.93
C TYR A 190 51.39 -10.28 26.10
N VAL A 191 51.63 -11.38 25.40
CA VAL A 191 50.93 -12.67 25.60
C VAL A 191 51.02 -13.14 27.05
N LYS A 192 52.19 -13.01 27.68
CA LYS A 192 52.38 -13.39 29.09
C LYS A 192 51.47 -12.59 30.02
N HIS A 193 51.31 -11.30 29.78
CA HIS A 193 50.43 -10.44 30.58
C HIS A 193 48.95 -10.75 30.36
N ALA A 194 48.53 -10.98 29.12
CA ALA A 194 47.15 -11.39 28.83
C ALA A 194 46.80 -12.73 29.49
N ARG A 195 47.74 -13.69 29.52
CA ARG A 195 47.59 -14.96 30.26
C ARG A 195 47.48 -14.76 31.77
N GLN A 196 48.36 -13.97 32.36
CA GLN A 196 48.32 -13.66 33.79
C GLN A 196 47.01 -12.96 34.18
N MET A 197 46.51 -12.07 33.33
CA MET A 197 45.21 -11.42 33.55
C MET A 197 44.05 -12.41 33.47
N ALA A 198 44.09 -13.33 32.51
CA ALA A 198 43.08 -14.38 32.39
C ALA A 198 43.08 -15.29 33.63
N GLU A 199 44.25 -15.75 34.06
CA GLU A 199 44.43 -16.56 35.27
C GLU A 199 43.92 -15.85 36.53
N LYS A 200 44.26 -14.55 36.71
CA LYS A 200 43.88 -13.76 37.88
C LYS A 200 42.36 -13.53 37.98
N ASN A 201 41.66 -13.44 36.86
CA ASN A 201 40.22 -13.18 36.82
C ASN A 201 39.39 -14.45 36.50
N ASN A 202 40.02 -15.64 36.49
CA ASN A 202 39.38 -16.91 36.12
C ASN A 202 38.71 -16.88 34.72
N TRP A 203 39.34 -16.19 33.76
CA TRP A 203 38.92 -16.13 32.36
C TRP A 203 39.75 -17.11 31.50
N GLN A 204 39.21 -17.50 30.35
CA GLN A 204 39.96 -18.24 29.35
C GLN A 204 40.92 -17.32 28.59
N TYR A 205 42.16 -17.74 28.39
CA TYR A 205 43.09 -17.05 27.51
C TYR A 205 43.01 -17.58 26.08
N GLN A 206 42.97 -16.69 25.09
CA GLN A 206 43.09 -17.05 23.68
C GLN A 206 43.97 -16.05 22.91
N ALA A 207 44.78 -16.56 21.99
CA ALA A 207 45.42 -15.73 20.97
C ALA A 207 44.57 -15.73 19.70
N ILE A 208 44.28 -14.54 19.18
CA ILE A 208 43.57 -14.32 17.92
C ILE A 208 44.57 -13.74 16.93
N LYS A 209 44.61 -14.29 15.71
CA LYS A 209 45.40 -13.71 14.62
C LYS A 209 44.67 -12.46 14.11
N GLY A 210 45.28 -11.29 14.25
CA GLY A 210 44.76 -10.03 13.75
C GLY A 210 45.00 -9.84 12.24
N SER A 211 44.43 -8.75 11.71
CA SER A 211 44.60 -8.34 10.32
C SER A 211 44.55 -6.82 10.22
N LEU A 212 45.55 -6.24 9.55
CA LEU A 212 45.65 -4.79 9.34
C LEU A 212 44.96 -4.32 8.06
N SER A 213 44.26 -5.21 7.34
CA SER A 213 43.60 -4.90 6.06
C SER A 213 42.68 -3.69 6.13
N LEU A 214 41.87 -3.54 7.19
CA LEU A 214 41.01 -2.37 7.36
C LEU A 214 41.81 -1.08 7.62
N VAL A 215 42.90 -1.15 8.39
CA VAL A 215 43.80 0.00 8.61
C VAL A 215 44.48 0.40 7.30
N THR A 216 44.95 -0.56 6.51
CA THR A 216 45.50 -0.33 5.16
C THR A 216 44.48 0.36 4.27
N ARG A 217 43.23 -0.12 4.22
CA ARG A 217 42.17 0.54 3.46
C ARG A 217 41.90 1.94 3.98
N LEU A 218 41.81 2.12 5.30
CA LEU A 218 41.54 3.41 5.95
C LEU A 218 42.59 4.47 5.58
N LEU A 219 43.86 4.06 5.42
CA LEU A 219 44.95 4.95 5.03
C LEU A 219 45.04 5.23 3.52
N THR A 220 44.43 4.40 2.67
CA THR A 220 44.62 4.46 1.20
C THR A 220 43.40 4.96 0.46
N THR A 221 42.20 4.62 0.93
CA THR A 221 40.93 4.87 0.23
C THR A 221 40.58 6.36 0.18
N THR A 222 39.91 6.78 -0.90
CA THR A 222 39.45 8.16 -1.14
C THR A 222 37.94 8.26 -1.38
N GLU A 223 37.24 7.13 -1.44
CA GLU A 223 35.80 7.05 -1.69
C GLU A 223 35.10 6.25 -0.58
N SER A 224 33.81 6.55 -0.35
CA SER A 224 33.01 5.80 0.61
C SER A 224 32.63 4.41 0.06
N ASP A 225 32.61 3.41 0.93
CA ASP A 225 32.17 2.05 0.63
C ASP A 225 31.48 1.39 1.84
N ASP A 226 31.40 0.05 1.85
CA ASP A 226 30.76 -0.72 2.91
C ASP A 226 31.54 -0.70 4.24
N GLN A 227 32.83 -0.37 4.22
CA GLN A 227 33.73 -0.40 5.38
C GLN A 227 34.34 0.97 5.73
N ILE A 228 34.36 1.91 4.79
CA ILE A 228 34.93 3.26 4.98
C ILE A 228 33.90 4.32 4.61
N LEU A 229 33.81 5.33 5.46
CA LEU A 229 33.03 6.54 5.22
C LEU A 229 33.99 7.69 4.95
N VAL A 230 33.88 8.29 3.77
CA VAL A 230 34.47 9.59 3.47
C VAL A 230 33.40 10.64 3.70
N VAL A 231 33.63 11.50 4.69
CA VAL A 231 32.79 12.66 5.01
C VAL A 231 33.26 13.81 4.13
N PRO A 232 32.42 14.31 3.21
CA PRO A 232 32.77 15.45 2.37
C PRO A 232 33.15 16.67 3.20
N PRO A 233 33.96 17.60 2.67
CA PRO A 233 34.23 18.87 3.34
C PRO A 233 32.94 19.56 3.78
N SER A 234 32.95 20.14 4.98
CA SER A 234 31.80 20.82 5.60
C SER A 234 30.64 19.93 6.08
N TYR A 235 30.60 18.64 5.73
CA TYR A 235 29.56 17.72 6.23
C TYR A 235 29.78 17.39 7.71
N VAL A 236 28.73 16.87 8.35
CA VAL A 236 28.78 16.39 9.74
C VAL A 236 28.51 14.89 9.78
N THR A 237 29.22 14.17 10.65
CA THR A 237 28.96 12.75 10.89
C THR A 237 27.64 12.54 11.63
N ILE A 238 26.84 11.58 11.18
CA ILE A 238 25.53 11.23 11.76
C ILE A 238 25.47 9.76 12.16
N TYR A 239 24.51 9.42 13.00
CA TYR A 239 24.14 8.02 13.21
C TYR A 239 23.06 7.61 12.19
N SER A 240 23.39 6.67 11.30
CA SER A 240 22.42 6.10 10.36
C SER A 240 21.73 4.89 10.98
N ALA A 241 20.43 5.02 11.27
CA ALA A 241 19.62 3.91 11.75
C ALA A 241 19.39 2.84 10.67
N ILE A 242 19.34 3.25 9.40
CA ILE A 242 19.14 2.36 8.24
C ILE A 242 20.38 1.49 8.03
N GLU A 243 21.57 2.08 8.10
CA GLU A 243 22.84 1.36 7.92
C GLU A 243 23.39 0.76 9.22
N ASN A 244 22.76 1.07 10.37
CA ASN A 244 23.19 0.69 11.71
C ASN A 244 24.67 1.04 11.97
N GLY A 245 25.04 2.30 11.73
CA GLY A 245 26.43 2.76 11.76
C GLY A 245 26.61 4.26 11.60
N ILE A 246 27.86 4.69 11.35
CA ILE A 246 28.20 6.09 11.09
C ILE A 246 27.93 6.45 9.61
N GLY A 247 27.31 7.61 9.38
CA GLY A 247 27.07 8.21 8.07
C GLY A 247 27.47 9.67 8.05
N ALA A 248 27.20 10.38 6.94
CA ALA A 248 27.47 11.81 6.78
C ALA A 248 26.22 12.52 6.25
N ALA A 249 26.01 13.77 6.68
CA ALA A 249 24.94 14.62 6.18
C ALA A 249 25.39 16.09 6.11
N ALA A 250 24.81 16.86 5.18
CA ALA A 250 25.01 18.30 5.12
C ALA A 250 24.23 19.00 6.25
N PRO A 251 24.83 19.96 6.97
CA PRO A 251 24.09 20.90 7.81
C PRO A 251 23.06 21.70 7.00
N THR A 252 21.89 21.97 7.56
CA THR A 252 20.80 22.75 6.91
C THR A 252 21.25 24.13 6.41
N GLU A 253 22.13 24.82 7.15
CA GLU A 253 22.68 26.14 6.78
C GLU A 253 23.52 26.09 5.48
N GLN A 254 24.24 24.98 5.24
CA GLN A 254 25.06 24.79 4.04
C GLN A 254 24.32 24.13 2.87
N ALA A 255 23.19 23.46 3.15
CA ALA A 255 22.26 23.03 2.13
C ALA A 255 21.43 24.19 1.53
N GLY A 256 21.59 25.44 2.03
CA GLY A 256 20.85 26.62 1.55
C GLY A 256 19.38 26.64 1.99
N ILE A 257 19.01 25.87 3.01
CA ILE A 257 17.62 25.68 3.43
C ILE A 257 17.29 26.68 4.55
N ASN A 258 16.94 27.91 4.16
CA ASN A 258 16.65 28.99 5.11
C ASN A 258 15.18 29.06 5.58
N ASN A 259 14.27 28.28 4.98
CA ASN A 259 12.84 28.25 5.34
C ASN A 259 12.30 26.82 5.30
N SER A 260 11.92 26.28 6.46
CA SER A 260 11.34 24.93 6.62
C SER A 260 9.83 24.85 6.36
N GLY A 261 9.31 25.70 5.46
CA GLY A 261 7.88 25.80 5.17
C GLY A 261 7.43 24.99 3.95
N LEU A 262 6.17 24.54 3.96
CA LEU A 262 5.47 24.09 2.76
C LEU A 262 5.48 25.23 1.73
N ARG A 263 6.05 24.99 0.55
CA ARG A 263 6.01 25.92 -0.58
C ARG A 263 4.98 25.44 -1.58
N HIS A 264 4.09 26.34 -2.00
CA HIS A 264 3.09 26.08 -3.02
C HIS A 264 3.39 26.90 -4.27
N LEU A 265 3.62 26.23 -5.40
CA LEU A 265 3.86 26.84 -6.70
C LEU A 265 2.67 26.55 -7.62
N VAL A 266 2.24 27.54 -8.39
CA VAL A 266 1.17 27.39 -9.39
C VAL A 266 1.71 27.85 -10.74
N PHE A 267 1.52 27.02 -11.76
CA PHE A 267 1.96 27.29 -13.14
C PHE A 267 0.77 27.24 -14.10
N GLY A 268 0.67 28.20 -15.03
CA GLY A 268 -0.46 28.31 -15.97
C GLY A 268 -1.52 29.31 -15.51
N GLN A 269 -2.55 29.52 -16.34
CA GLN A 269 -3.71 30.34 -16.00
C GLN A 269 -4.92 29.44 -15.70
N GLU A 270 -5.84 29.92 -14.86
CA GLU A 270 -7.18 29.35 -14.74
C GLU A 270 -7.95 29.67 -16.03
N GLU A 271 -7.84 28.80 -17.03
CA GLU A 271 -8.86 28.73 -18.07
C GLU A 271 -10.07 28.04 -17.42
N GLY A 272 -11.23 28.70 -17.51
CA GLY A 272 -12.38 28.42 -16.66
C GLY A 272 -12.82 26.95 -16.63
N GLU A 273 -13.36 26.52 -15.49
CA GLU A 273 -13.90 25.18 -15.24
C GLU A 273 -15.05 24.76 -16.17
N ASP A 274 -15.49 25.62 -17.09
CA ASP A 274 -16.62 25.36 -17.96
C ASP A 274 -16.26 24.30 -19.01
N ARG A 275 -16.89 23.14 -18.87
CA ARG A 275 -16.92 22.12 -19.91
C ARG A 275 -17.62 22.70 -21.13
N ASP A 276 -17.00 22.62 -22.29
CA ASP A 276 -17.65 22.95 -23.58
C ASP A 276 -18.62 21.84 -24.06
N VAL A 277 -18.91 20.88 -23.18
CA VAL A 277 -19.81 19.74 -23.40
C VAL A 277 -21.22 20.12 -22.95
N THR A 278 -22.22 19.94 -23.80
CA THR A 278 -23.63 20.15 -23.44
C THR A 278 -24.23 18.90 -22.81
N TYR A 279 -24.20 17.76 -23.50
CA TYR A 279 -24.79 16.50 -23.04
C TYR A 279 -23.73 15.42 -22.85
N GLY A 280 -23.68 14.85 -21.65
CA GLY A 280 -22.85 13.69 -21.35
C GLY A 280 -23.68 12.45 -21.01
N LEU A 281 -23.22 11.29 -21.44
CA LEU A 281 -23.79 10.00 -21.12
C LEU A 281 -22.93 9.28 -20.07
N GLY A 282 -23.48 9.12 -18.87
CA GLY A 282 -22.91 8.25 -17.84
C GLY A 282 -23.44 6.82 -17.98
N VAL A 283 -22.56 5.83 -17.89
CA VAL A 283 -22.92 4.42 -17.86
C VAL A 283 -22.22 3.72 -16.70
N ASP A 284 -22.95 3.02 -15.84
CA ASP A 284 -22.37 2.15 -14.81
C ASP A 284 -22.67 0.69 -15.15
N ALA A 285 -21.67 -0.04 -15.64
CA ALA A 285 -21.74 -1.47 -15.90
C ALA A 285 -21.48 -2.26 -14.60
N GLY A 286 -22.47 -2.25 -13.72
CA GLY A 286 -22.47 -2.96 -12.44
C GLY A 286 -22.59 -4.47 -12.58
N GLY A 287 -22.44 -5.19 -11.47
CA GLY A 287 -22.46 -6.66 -11.47
C GLY A 287 -23.85 -7.28 -11.70
N THR A 288 -24.94 -6.52 -11.51
CA THR A 288 -26.33 -6.98 -11.67
C THR A 288 -27.09 -6.17 -12.71
N TYR A 289 -27.00 -4.85 -12.60
CA TYR A 289 -27.66 -3.92 -13.51
C TYR A 289 -26.63 -3.00 -14.16
N THR A 290 -26.97 -2.58 -15.37
CA THR A 290 -26.31 -1.50 -16.09
C THR A 290 -27.20 -0.27 -16.00
N ASP A 291 -26.68 0.78 -15.42
CA ASP A 291 -27.36 2.08 -15.27
C ASP A 291 -26.87 3.04 -16.35
N ALA A 292 -27.76 3.83 -16.93
CA ALA A 292 -27.42 4.86 -17.90
C ALA A 292 -28.19 6.15 -17.63
N ALA A 293 -27.51 7.28 -17.71
CA ALA A 293 -28.11 8.60 -17.54
C ALA A 293 -27.48 9.63 -18.48
N ILE A 294 -28.31 10.49 -19.07
CA ILE A 294 -27.88 11.66 -19.83
C ILE A 294 -27.97 12.89 -18.93
N TYR A 295 -26.84 13.58 -18.76
CA TYR A 295 -26.70 14.79 -17.97
C TYR A 295 -26.50 16.01 -18.86
N ASP A 296 -27.24 17.07 -18.60
CA ASP A 296 -27.07 18.39 -19.22
C ASP A 296 -26.16 19.24 -18.35
N PHE A 297 -24.92 19.48 -18.81
CA PHE A 297 -23.94 20.27 -18.06
C PHE A 297 -24.28 21.76 -18.00
N LYS A 298 -25.02 22.27 -18.99
CA LYS A 298 -25.40 23.69 -19.08
C LYS A 298 -26.51 24.03 -18.11
N ASN A 299 -27.55 23.19 -18.06
CA ASN A 299 -28.71 23.36 -17.17
C ASN A 299 -28.54 22.63 -15.83
N LYS A 300 -27.50 21.83 -15.68
CA LYS A 300 -27.14 21.06 -14.48
C LYS A 300 -28.26 20.11 -14.00
N ASN A 301 -28.87 19.36 -14.92
CA ASN A 301 -29.96 18.44 -14.61
C ASN A 301 -29.90 17.13 -15.41
N VAL A 302 -30.64 16.14 -14.93
CA VAL A 302 -30.78 14.83 -15.59
C VAL A 302 -31.87 14.92 -16.66
N GLN A 303 -31.53 14.56 -17.90
CA GLN A 303 -32.45 14.62 -19.04
C GLN A 303 -33.18 13.30 -19.27
N SER A 304 -32.45 12.19 -19.14
CA SER A 304 -33.00 10.85 -19.36
C SER A 304 -32.21 9.85 -18.54
N LYS A 305 -32.89 8.82 -18.03
CA LYS A 305 -32.26 7.74 -17.25
C LYS A 305 -32.95 6.41 -17.50
N ASN A 306 -32.18 5.33 -17.53
CA ASN A 306 -32.72 3.99 -17.67
C ASN A 306 -31.80 2.94 -17.03
N LYS A 307 -32.36 1.77 -16.73
CA LYS A 307 -31.67 0.65 -16.08
C LYS A 307 -32.02 -0.67 -16.77
N ALA A 308 -31.03 -1.50 -17.06
CA ALA A 308 -31.21 -2.82 -17.65
C ALA A 308 -30.36 -3.87 -16.91
N LEU A 309 -30.67 -5.16 -17.08
CA LEU A 309 -29.86 -6.24 -16.52
C LEU A 309 -28.48 -6.31 -17.21
N THR A 310 -27.43 -6.42 -16.41
CA THR A 310 -26.07 -6.64 -16.91
C THR A 310 -25.95 -8.05 -17.48
N THR A 311 -25.35 -8.14 -18.66
CA THR A 311 -25.08 -9.40 -19.35
C THR A 311 -23.57 -9.69 -19.26
N LYS A 312 -23.12 -10.42 -18.23
CA LYS A 312 -21.68 -10.51 -17.86
C LYS A 312 -20.76 -11.14 -18.92
N TRP A 313 -21.28 -12.02 -19.76
CA TRP A 313 -20.51 -12.68 -20.83
C TRP A 313 -20.43 -11.84 -22.11
N ASP A 314 -21.31 -10.85 -22.24
CA ASP A 314 -21.38 -9.91 -23.37
C ASP A 314 -22.02 -8.59 -22.90
N PHE A 315 -21.19 -7.62 -22.52
CA PHE A 315 -21.67 -6.36 -21.95
C PHE A 315 -22.45 -5.54 -22.98
N SER A 316 -22.24 -5.78 -24.29
CA SER A 316 -22.94 -5.06 -25.35
C SER A 316 -24.46 -5.20 -25.22
N ILE A 317 -24.96 -6.36 -24.82
CA ILE A 317 -26.41 -6.62 -24.68
C ILE A 317 -27.01 -5.81 -23.52
N GLY A 318 -26.34 -5.78 -22.37
CA GLY A 318 -26.79 -5.04 -21.19
C GLY A 318 -26.77 -3.53 -21.42
N ILE A 319 -25.67 -3.03 -22.00
CA ILE A 319 -25.50 -1.62 -22.34
C ILE A 319 -26.51 -1.21 -23.42
N ASP A 320 -26.69 -1.98 -24.49
CA ASP A 320 -27.67 -1.68 -25.54
C ASP A 320 -29.09 -1.59 -24.99
N LYS A 321 -29.48 -2.49 -24.08
CA LYS A 321 -30.79 -2.43 -23.40
C LYS A 321 -30.92 -1.21 -22.49
N ALA A 322 -29.85 -0.82 -21.79
CA ALA A 322 -29.85 0.38 -20.96
C ALA A 322 -30.03 1.63 -21.82
N LEU A 323 -29.30 1.74 -22.93
CA LEU A 323 -29.42 2.88 -23.85
C LEU A 323 -30.75 2.90 -24.61
N ALA A 324 -31.37 1.74 -24.88
CA ALA A 324 -32.65 1.64 -25.58
C ALA A 324 -33.82 2.34 -24.86
N GLY A 325 -33.75 2.49 -23.54
CA GLY A 325 -34.79 3.18 -22.76
C GLY A 325 -34.51 4.66 -22.51
N LEU A 326 -33.47 5.23 -23.11
CA LEU A 326 -33.19 6.67 -23.05
C LEU A 326 -33.92 7.43 -24.17
N ASP A 327 -34.05 8.75 -24.03
CA ASP A 327 -34.57 9.61 -25.09
C ASP A 327 -33.61 9.63 -26.28
N GLU A 328 -34.03 9.04 -27.39
CA GLU A 328 -33.24 8.89 -28.62
C GLU A 328 -32.79 10.23 -29.21
N ASN A 329 -33.62 11.29 -29.11
CA ASN A 329 -33.27 12.60 -29.68
C ASN A 329 -32.11 13.26 -28.94
N ILE A 330 -32.05 13.08 -27.63
CA ILE A 330 -30.98 13.62 -26.77
C ILE A 330 -29.76 12.71 -26.86
N LEU A 331 -29.95 11.39 -26.95
CA LEU A 331 -28.87 10.43 -27.06
C LEU A 331 -27.95 10.67 -28.27
N HIS A 332 -28.50 11.12 -29.40
CA HIS A 332 -27.71 11.50 -30.59
C HIS A 332 -26.93 12.81 -30.45
N GLN A 333 -27.23 13.62 -29.42
CA GLN A 333 -26.53 14.88 -29.12
C GLN A 333 -25.47 14.70 -28.03
N VAL A 334 -25.22 13.47 -27.57
CA VAL A 334 -24.20 13.18 -26.59
C VAL A 334 -22.81 13.46 -27.18
N GLU A 335 -22.04 14.28 -26.47
CA GLU A 335 -20.70 14.73 -26.86
C GLU A 335 -19.60 14.06 -26.02
N LEU A 336 -19.97 13.36 -24.94
CA LEU A 336 -19.05 12.67 -24.04
C LEU A 336 -19.72 11.43 -23.43
N VAL A 337 -19.02 10.30 -23.42
CA VAL A 337 -19.44 9.09 -22.70
C VAL A 337 -18.47 8.84 -21.56
N SER A 338 -18.96 8.54 -20.37
CA SER A 338 -18.12 8.11 -19.24
C SER A 338 -18.67 6.84 -18.62
N VAL A 339 -17.78 5.89 -18.35
CA VAL A 339 -18.15 4.55 -17.91
C VAL A 339 -17.45 4.16 -16.61
N SER A 340 -18.24 3.69 -15.64
CA SER A 340 -17.74 2.90 -14.50
C SER A 340 -18.06 1.42 -14.70
N THR A 341 -17.20 0.54 -14.18
CA THR A 341 -17.41 -0.91 -14.32
C THR A 341 -16.84 -1.70 -13.15
N THR A 342 -17.56 -2.76 -12.78
CA THR A 342 -17.12 -3.70 -11.75
C THR A 342 -16.17 -4.79 -12.28
N LEU A 343 -15.82 -4.75 -13.56
CA LEU A 343 -15.02 -5.78 -14.24
C LEU A 343 -13.68 -6.06 -13.54
N ALA A 344 -12.93 -5.02 -13.17
CA ALA A 344 -11.64 -5.17 -12.50
C ALA A 344 -11.79 -5.76 -11.09
N THR A 345 -12.74 -5.26 -10.31
CA THR A 345 -13.03 -5.76 -8.96
C THR A 345 -13.41 -7.24 -9.00
N ASN A 346 -14.33 -7.63 -9.88
CA ASN A 346 -14.80 -9.02 -10.00
C ASN A 346 -13.67 -9.94 -10.47
N ALA A 347 -12.86 -9.52 -11.45
CA ALA A 347 -11.72 -10.28 -11.91
C ALA A 347 -10.75 -10.63 -10.76
N ILE A 348 -10.45 -9.66 -9.88
CA ILE A 348 -9.57 -9.90 -8.74
C ILE A 348 -10.22 -10.82 -7.70
N VAL A 349 -11.48 -10.56 -7.34
CA VAL A 349 -12.21 -11.29 -6.28
C VAL A 349 -12.50 -12.74 -6.68
N GLU A 350 -12.97 -12.96 -7.90
CA GLU A 350 -13.34 -14.28 -8.43
C GLU A 350 -12.09 -15.07 -8.88
N GLY A 351 -10.91 -14.44 -8.83
CA GLY A 351 -9.66 -15.02 -9.34
C GLY A 351 -9.67 -15.18 -10.86
N GLU A 352 -10.61 -14.53 -11.54
CA GLU A 352 -10.75 -14.52 -12.99
C GLU A 352 -9.76 -13.56 -13.66
N GLY A 353 -9.44 -13.82 -14.93
CA GLY A 353 -8.47 -13.01 -15.69
C GLY A 353 -7.52 -13.90 -16.47
N GLN A 354 -6.82 -13.29 -17.43
CA GLN A 354 -5.92 -14.04 -18.30
C GLN A 354 -4.63 -14.45 -17.59
N LYS A 355 -3.92 -15.42 -18.15
CA LYS A 355 -2.59 -15.79 -17.67
C LYS A 355 -1.59 -14.68 -18.00
N ALA A 356 -1.04 -14.07 -16.95
CA ALA A 356 0.01 -13.06 -17.06
C ALA A 356 1.38 -13.66 -16.70
N GLY A 357 2.41 -13.33 -17.48
CA GLY A 357 3.80 -13.67 -17.18
C GLY A 357 4.44 -12.61 -16.28
N LEU A 358 5.10 -13.02 -15.20
CA LEU A 358 5.78 -12.11 -14.28
C LEU A 358 7.32 -12.22 -14.42
N LEU A 359 7.99 -11.13 -14.77
CA LEU A 359 9.45 -11.02 -14.76
C LEU A 359 9.89 -10.18 -13.55
N LEU A 360 10.79 -10.72 -12.74
CA LEU A 360 11.28 -10.12 -11.51
C LEU A 360 12.77 -9.85 -11.56
N MET A 361 13.18 -8.68 -11.09
CA MET A 361 14.58 -8.29 -10.84
C MET A 361 14.76 -8.05 -9.33
N PRO A 362 15.05 -9.10 -8.54
CA PRO A 362 15.04 -9.04 -7.08
C PRO A 362 16.28 -8.37 -6.48
N GLY A 363 16.15 -7.89 -5.25
CA GLY A 363 17.26 -7.36 -4.47
C GLY A 363 18.21 -8.46 -3.95
N PRO A 364 19.22 -8.08 -3.13
CA PRO A 364 20.17 -9.01 -2.53
C PRO A 364 19.45 -10.10 -1.72
N GLY A 365 19.77 -11.37 -1.97
CA GLY A 365 19.13 -12.52 -1.32
C GLY A 365 17.98 -13.16 -2.13
N GLY A 366 17.65 -12.62 -3.31
CA GLY A 366 16.64 -13.17 -4.21
C GLY A 366 15.22 -13.09 -3.63
N VAL A 367 14.29 -13.84 -4.23
CA VAL A 367 12.91 -13.93 -3.72
C VAL A 367 12.49 -15.36 -3.52
N SER A 368 12.04 -15.68 -2.30
CA SER A 368 11.47 -16.99 -1.98
C SER A 368 10.13 -17.24 -2.68
N ASP A 369 9.82 -18.50 -2.95
CA ASP A 369 8.51 -18.94 -3.48
C ASP A 369 7.34 -18.57 -2.57
N LYS A 370 7.59 -18.35 -1.27
CA LYS A 370 6.57 -17.94 -0.30
C LYS A 370 6.12 -16.49 -0.49
N LEU A 371 6.97 -15.62 -1.04
CA LEU A 371 6.64 -14.20 -1.23
C LEU A 371 5.74 -13.99 -2.46
N PHE A 372 5.84 -14.84 -3.48
CA PHE A 372 5.01 -14.78 -4.68
C PHE A 372 4.50 -16.15 -5.12
N SER A 373 3.21 -16.38 -4.90
CA SER A 373 2.51 -17.58 -5.35
C SER A 373 2.18 -17.58 -6.84
N HIS A 374 2.15 -16.41 -7.50
CA HIS A 374 1.77 -16.29 -8.92
C HIS A 374 2.67 -17.10 -9.86
N ARG A 375 2.07 -17.71 -10.89
CA ARG A 375 2.74 -18.43 -11.98
C ARG A 375 2.01 -18.17 -13.31
N PRO A 376 2.71 -18.14 -14.45
CA PRO A 376 4.16 -18.32 -14.61
C PRO A 376 4.96 -17.08 -14.17
N ARG A 377 6.15 -17.31 -13.63
CA ARG A 377 7.09 -16.24 -13.24
C ARG A 377 8.53 -16.62 -13.57
N ALA A 378 9.39 -15.64 -13.77
CA ALA A 378 10.83 -15.81 -13.92
C ALA A 378 11.57 -14.71 -13.16
N GLN A 379 12.71 -15.08 -12.57
CA GLN A 379 13.73 -14.12 -12.16
C GLN A 379 14.72 -14.00 -13.31
N ILE A 380 15.06 -12.77 -13.67
CA ILE A 380 15.99 -12.44 -14.75
C ILE A 380 17.18 -11.66 -14.19
N ALA A 381 18.27 -11.58 -14.95
CA ALA A 381 19.41 -10.71 -14.65
C ALA A 381 18.96 -9.24 -14.57
N GLY A 382 19.64 -8.48 -13.70
CA GLY A 382 19.30 -7.10 -13.38
C GLY A 382 19.08 -6.91 -11.89
N GLN A 383 19.87 -6.02 -11.28
CA GLN A 383 19.75 -5.71 -9.86
C GLN A 383 19.97 -4.22 -9.60
N MET A 384 19.07 -3.65 -8.79
CA MET A 384 19.13 -2.27 -8.32
C MET A 384 19.24 -2.25 -6.78
N SER A 385 20.04 -1.36 -6.23
CA SER A 385 20.06 -1.10 -4.78
C SER A 385 18.78 -0.38 -4.34
N ILE A 386 18.52 -0.34 -3.03
CA ILE A 386 17.42 0.47 -2.45
C ILE A 386 17.59 1.98 -2.70
N THR A 387 18.81 2.42 -3.01
CA THR A 387 19.14 3.81 -3.35
C THR A 387 19.04 4.11 -4.85
N GLY A 388 18.66 3.13 -5.68
CA GLY A 388 18.53 3.31 -7.13
C GLY A 388 19.84 3.19 -7.93
N GLN A 389 20.91 2.66 -7.31
CA GLN A 389 22.17 2.38 -7.99
C GLN A 389 22.12 1.00 -8.64
N GLU A 390 22.49 0.93 -9.92
CA GLU A 390 22.62 -0.34 -10.64
C GLU A 390 23.76 -1.18 -10.03
N LYS A 391 23.46 -2.45 -9.74
CA LYS A 391 24.39 -3.45 -9.20
C LYS A 391 24.70 -4.55 -10.21
N GLU A 392 23.74 -4.87 -11.05
CA GLU A 392 23.87 -5.86 -12.13
C GLU A 392 23.02 -5.37 -13.31
N VAL A 393 23.58 -5.44 -14.52
CA VAL A 393 22.89 -5.08 -15.75
C VAL A 393 21.88 -6.16 -16.14
N ILE A 394 20.83 -5.79 -16.87
CA ILE A 394 19.88 -6.75 -17.44
C ILE A 394 20.50 -7.52 -18.62
N ASP A 395 19.99 -8.73 -18.89
CA ASP A 395 20.35 -9.54 -20.07
C ASP A 395 19.20 -9.56 -21.10
N PRO A 396 19.31 -8.82 -22.22
CA PRO A 396 18.27 -8.79 -23.25
C PRO A 396 17.94 -10.16 -23.88
N ASP A 397 18.92 -11.05 -24.04
CA ASP A 397 18.70 -12.35 -24.69
C ASP A 397 18.02 -13.34 -23.74
N GLU A 398 18.32 -13.26 -22.44
CA GLU A 398 17.57 -13.97 -21.40
C GLU A 398 16.10 -13.53 -21.42
N ILE A 399 15.82 -12.22 -21.44
CA ILE A 399 14.46 -11.68 -21.46
C ILE A 399 13.69 -12.22 -22.66
N ARG A 400 14.24 -12.14 -23.87
CA ARG A 400 13.61 -12.69 -25.09
C ARG A 400 13.32 -14.19 -24.97
N THR A 401 14.28 -14.97 -24.48
CA THR A 401 14.14 -16.42 -24.31
C THR A 401 13.05 -16.78 -23.29
N VAL A 402 13.02 -16.09 -22.15
CA VAL A 402 12.00 -16.27 -21.11
C VAL A 402 10.61 -15.93 -21.63
N THR A 403 10.51 -14.86 -22.43
CA THR A 403 9.26 -14.38 -23.04
C THR A 403 8.66 -15.44 -23.96
N ARG A 404 9.43 -15.91 -24.94
CA ARG A 404 9.00 -16.97 -25.87
C ARG A 404 8.54 -18.22 -25.14
N ARG A 405 9.33 -18.67 -24.15
CA ARG A 405 8.98 -19.84 -23.33
C ARG A 405 7.65 -19.67 -22.60
N MET A 406 7.40 -18.51 -22.00
CA MET A 406 6.14 -18.25 -21.29
C MET A 406 4.93 -18.22 -22.23
N ILE A 407 5.09 -17.65 -23.43
CA ILE A 407 4.04 -17.65 -24.45
C ILE A 407 3.76 -19.08 -24.91
N GLU A 408 4.78 -19.80 -25.38
CA GLU A 408 4.66 -21.13 -25.98
C GLU A 408 4.18 -22.19 -24.99
N ARG A 409 4.73 -22.21 -23.77
CA ARG A 409 4.44 -23.25 -22.79
C ARG A 409 3.22 -22.95 -21.93
N ASP A 410 3.11 -21.71 -21.47
CA ASP A 410 2.15 -21.35 -20.42
C ASP A 410 0.90 -20.64 -20.97
N GLY A 411 0.94 -20.17 -22.22
CA GLY A 411 -0.16 -19.45 -22.88
C GLY A 411 -0.33 -18.03 -22.34
N VAL A 412 0.78 -17.34 -22.04
CA VAL A 412 0.75 -15.97 -21.53
C VAL A 412 0.22 -15.00 -22.59
N THR A 413 -0.64 -14.07 -22.16
CA THR A 413 -1.28 -13.07 -23.05
C THR A 413 -1.07 -11.62 -22.59
N ALA A 414 -0.34 -11.41 -21.49
CA ALA A 414 0.08 -10.11 -20.98
C ALA A 414 1.27 -10.29 -20.03
N PHE A 415 2.12 -9.27 -19.87
CA PHE A 415 3.29 -9.35 -18.99
C PHE A 415 3.30 -8.28 -17.91
N ALA A 416 3.86 -8.66 -16.76
CA ALA A 416 4.15 -7.78 -15.64
C ALA A 416 5.65 -7.82 -15.33
N VAL A 417 6.24 -6.65 -15.06
CA VAL A 417 7.65 -6.48 -14.72
C VAL A 417 7.75 -5.75 -13.40
N SER A 418 8.61 -6.21 -12.50
CA SER A 418 8.92 -5.48 -11.27
C SER A 418 10.36 -5.69 -10.84
N GLY A 419 11.05 -4.58 -10.53
CA GLY A 419 12.39 -4.52 -9.97
C GLY A 419 12.40 -3.97 -8.55
N PHE A 420 13.33 -4.46 -7.74
CA PHE A 420 13.44 -4.12 -6.30
C PHE A 420 13.54 -2.61 -6.05
N GLY A 421 14.41 -1.91 -6.77
CA GLY A 421 14.60 -0.45 -6.68
C GLY A 421 13.79 0.35 -7.72
N GLY A 422 12.79 -0.25 -8.37
CA GLY A 422 12.12 0.35 -9.54
C GLY A 422 11.39 1.67 -9.28
N THR A 423 10.90 1.92 -8.06
CA THR A 423 10.28 3.21 -7.70
C THR A 423 11.30 4.34 -7.60
N VAL A 424 12.55 4.01 -7.23
CA VAL A 424 13.64 4.97 -7.10
C VAL A 424 14.29 5.23 -8.46
N ASN A 425 14.57 4.15 -9.20
CA ASN A 425 15.14 4.19 -10.54
C ASN A 425 14.42 3.15 -11.44
N PRO A 426 13.49 3.59 -12.31
CA PRO A 426 12.69 2.68 -13.13
C PRO A 426 13.40 2.16 -14.40
N ALA A 427 14.68 2.52 -14.62
CA ALA A 427 15.39 2.25 -15.88
C ALA A 427 15.34 0.76 -16.32
N HIS A 428 15.58 -0.17 -15.39
CA HIS A 428 15.50 -1.61 -15.68
C HIS A 428 14.09 -2.05 -16.07
N GLU A 429 13.06 -1.58 -15.35
CA GLU A 429 11.68 -1.97 -15.66
C GLU A 429 11.26 -1.49 -17.04
N LEU A 430 11.63 -0.24 -17.40
CA LEU A 430 11.31 0.35 -18.69
C LEU A 430 12.02 -0.36 -19.86
N GLU A 431 13.30 -0.73 -19.70
CA GLU A 431 14.02 -1.43 -20.76
C GLU A 431 13.52 -2.87 -20.94
N VAL A 432 13.22 -3.58 -19.84
CA VAL A 432 12.58 -4.91 -19.91
C VAL A 432 11.21 -4.82 -20.57
N LYS A 433 10.42 -3.79 -20.24
CA LYS A 433 9.11 -3.53 -20.88
C LYS A 433 9.25 -3.36 -22.38
N LYS A 434 10.20 -2.54 -22.82
CA LYS A 434 10.48 -2.32 -24.25
C LYS A 434 10.80 -3.64 -24.96
N ILE A 435 11.72 -4.45 -24.42
CA ILE A 435 12.10 -5.74 -25.00
C ILE A 435 10.91 -6.70 -25.05
N LEU A 436 10.12 -6.78 -23.97
CA LEU A 436 8.92 -7.63 -23.93
C LEU A 436 7.88 -7.20 -24.96
N THR A 437 7.64 -5.90 -25.11
CA THR A 437 6.68 -5.37 -26.09
C THR A 437 7.16 -5.66 -27.52
N GLU A 438 8.44 -5.44 -27.83
CA GLU A 438 9.02 -5.76 -29.13
C GLU A 438 8.95 -7.27 -29.46
N GLU A 439 9.18 -8.14 -28.48
CA GLU A 439 9.22 -9.59 -28.68
C GLU A 439 7.83 -10.23 -28.73
N SER A 440 6.87 -9.74 -27.92
CA SER A 440 5.55 -10.37 -27.78
C SER A 440 4.43 -9.66 -28.56
N GLY A 441 4.58 -8.37 -28.87
CA GLY A 441 3.50 -7.52 -29.36
C GLY A 441 2.36 -7.30 -28.35
N MET A 442 2.55 -7.72 -27.09
CA MET A 442 1.54 -7.62 -26.04
C MET A 442 1.75 -6.38 -25.18
N VAL A 443 0.70 -5.99 -24.45
CA VAL A 443 0.79 -4.94 -23.44
C VAL A 443 1.60 -5.46 -22.24
N VAL A 444 2.53 -4.63 -21.78
CA VAL A 444 3.43 -4.94 -20.67
C VAL A 444 3.30 -3.84 -19.62
N CYS A 445 3.11 -4.25 -18.38
CA CYS A 445 2.94 -3.36 -17.24
C CYS A 445 4.13 -3.41 -16.30
N CYS A 446 4.65 -2.25 -15.90
CA CYS A 446 5.70 -2.15 -14.90
C CYS A 446 5.14 -1.79 -13.51
N GLY A 447 5.75 -2.34 -12.46
CA GLY A 447 5.38 -2.05 -11.09
C GLY A 447 5.55 -0.59 -10.69
N HIS A 448 6.53 0.14 -11.27
CA HIS A 448 6.70 1.58 -10.99
C HIS A 448 5.63 2.46 -11.67
N GLU A 449 4.99 2.00 -12.74
CA GLU A 449 3.96 2.77 -13.46
C GLU A 449 2.63 2.82 -12.68
N LEU A 450 2.40 1.83 -11.82
CA LEU A 450 1.19 1.70 -11.01
C LEU A 450 1.37 2.12 -9.56
N SER A 451 2.63 2.28 -9.10
CA SER A 451 2.91 2.53 -7.69
C SER A 451 4.29 3.15 -7.47
N ASP A 452 4.29 4.19 -6.65
CA ASP A 452 5.45 4.91 -6.11
C ASP A 452 5.95 4.36 -4.75
N LEU A 453 5.23 3.41 -4.14
CA LEU A 453 5.53 2.86 -2.81
C LEU A 453 6.64 1.79 -2.85
N LEU A 454 7.58 1.82 -1.90
CA LEU A 454 8.77 0.96 -1.89
C LEU A 454 8.51 -0.57 -1.80
N ASN A 455 7.31 -1.00 -1.39
CA ASN A 455 7.04 -2.42 -1.13
C ASN A 455 7.02 -3.25 -2.43
N PHE A 456 8.19 -3.77 -2.80
CA PHE A 456 8.44 -4.56 -4.00
C PHE A 456 7.47 -5.73 -4.19
N ALA A 457 7.09 -6.41 -3.11
CA ALA A 457 6.17 -7.55 -3.17
C ALA A 457 4.77 -7.12 -3.60
N VAL A 458 4.22 -6.11 -2.93
CA VAL A 458 2.89 -5.60 -3.24
C VAL A 458 2.87 -4.91 -4.62
N ARG A 459 3.96 -4.24 -5.02
CA ARG A 459 4.11 -3.67 -6.38
C ARG A 459 4.05 -4.72 -7.47
N ALA A 460 4.86 -5.77 -7.35
CA ALA A 460 4.87 -6.86 -8.32
C ALA A 460 3.51 -7.56 -8.37
N GLN A 461 2.86 -7.76 -7.22
CA GLN A 461 1.50 -8.32 -7.16
C GLN A 461 0.50 -7.41 -7.88
N THR A 462 0.58 -6.09 -7.68
CA THR A 462 -0.30 -5.11 -8.33
C THR A 462 -0.09 -5.11 -9.85
N ALA A 463 1.15 -5.16 -10.33
CA ALA A 463 1.46 -5.26 -11.76
C ALA A 463 0.91 -6.54 -12.40
N VAL A 464 0.99 -7.68 -11.69
CA VAL A 464 0.36 -8.93 -12.14
C VAL A 464 -1.15 -8.78 -12.23
N LEU A 465 -1.81 -8.27 -11.18
CA LEU A 465 -3.26 -8.09 -11.18
C LEU A 465 -3.70 -7.20 -12.36
N ASN A 466 -2.98 -6.12 -12.63
CA ASN A 466 -3.21 -5.27 -13.79
C ASN A 466 -3.11 -6.07 -15.11
N ALA A 467 -1.98 -6.75 -15.34
CA ALA A 467 -1.74 -7.51 -16.56
C ALA A 467 -2.82 -8.59 -16.81
N ARG A 468 -3.36 -9.21 -15.77
CA ARG A 468 -4.42 -10.22 -15.89
C ARG A 468 -5.76 -9.64 -16.37
N ILE A 469 -6.03 -8.36 -16.12
CA ILE A 469 -7.29 -7.69 -16.46
C ILE A 469 -7.27 -7.11 -17.88
N ILE A 470 -6.10 -6.70 -18.38
CA ILE A 470 -5.93 -6.02 -19.69
C ILE A 470 -6.76 -6.64 -20.82
N PRO A 471 -6.70 -7.96 -21.11
CA PRO A 471 -7.41 -8.50 -22.27
C PRO A 471 -8.94 -8.44 -22.13
N ARG A 472 -9.46 -8.54 -20.90
CA ARG A 472 -10.90 -8.39 -20.63
C ARG A 472 -11.34 -6.95 -20.80
N MET A 473 -10.52 -6.00 -20.35
CA MET A 473 -10.80 -4.57 -20.52
C MET A 473 -10.81 -4.17 -22.00
N ILE A 474 -9.87 -4.69 -22.80
CA ILE A 474 -9.86 -4.46 -24.26
C ILE A 474 -11.14 -5.00 -24.92
N LYS A 475 -11.58 -6.21 -24.54
CA LYS A 475 -12.85 -6.79 -25.03
C LYS A 475 -14.05 -5.92 -24.66
N PHE A 476 -14.10 -5.44 -23.42
CA PHE A 476 -15.17 -4.57 -22.94
C PHE A 476 -15.28 -3.28 -23.76
N PHE A 477 -14.17 -2.59 -24.01
CA PHE A 477 -14.21 -1.37 -24.85
C PHE A 477 -14.64 -1.67 -26.27
N LYS A 478 -14.18 -2.78 -26.87
CA LYS A 478 -14.64 -3.17 -28.20
C LYS A 478 -16.16 -3.42 -28.26
N GLU A 479 -16.72 -4.04 -27.22
CA GLU A 479 -18.17 -4.25 -27.10
C GLU A 479 -18.93 -2.94 -26.93
N LEU A 480 -18.42 -2.02 -26.09
CA LEU A 480 -18.98 -0.69 -25.88
C LEU A 480 -18.96 0.14 -27.17
N ASP A 481 -17.80 0.23 -27.83
CA ASP A 481 -17.61 0.97 -29.08
C ASP A 481 -18.63 0.49 -30.14
N GLY A 482 -18.82 -0.83 -30.27
CA GLY A 482 -19.81 -1.39 -31.19
C GLY A 482 -21.26 -1.02 -30.86
N VAL A 483 -21.62 -0.87 -29.57
CA VAL A 483 -22.96 -0.38 -29.18
C VAL A 483 -23.13 1.09 -29.49
N LEU A 484 -22.11 1.91 -29.22
CA LEU A 484 -22.12 3.34 -29.51
C LEU A 484 -22.24 3.61 -31.02
N GLU A 485 -21.46 2.89 -31.84
CA GLU A 485 -21.53 2.92 -33.30
C GLU A 485 -22.92 2.53 -33.82
N LYS A 486 -23.47 1.42 -33.33
CA LYS A 486 -24.83 0.96 -33.69
C LYS A 486 -25.91 2.02 -33.41
N ARG A 487 -25.70 2.86 -32.40
CA ARG A 487 -26.60 3.94 -31.97
C ARG A 487 -26.24 5.31 -32.54
N ASN A 488 -25.27 5.40 -33.45
CA ASN A 488 -24.78 6.64 -34.02
C ASN A 488 -24.32 7.67 -32.97
N ILE A 489 -23.63 7.20 -31.92
CA ILE A 489 -23.04 8.05 -30.89
C ILE A 489 -21.54 8.17 -31.19
N ALA A 490 -21.12 9.34 -31.67
CA ALA A 490 -19.74 9.65 -32.05
C ALA A 490 -19.04 10.47 -30.96
N ALA A 491 -19.00 9.93 -29.74
CA ALA A 491 -18.45 10.61 -28.57
C ALA A 491 -17.26 9.83 -27.97
N PRO A 492 -16.23 10.52 -27.45
CA PRO A 492 -15.12 9.89 -26.76
C PRO A 492 -15.59 9.16 -25.49
N VAL A 493 -14.87 8.10 -25.14
CA VAL A 493 -15.14 7.30 -23.95
C VAL A 493 -14.11 7.58 -22.86
N MET A 494 -14.60 8.04 -21.72
CA MET A 494 -13.89 8.19 -20.46
C MET A 494 -14.21 7.04 -19.52
N VAL A 495 -13.32 6.81 -18.55
CA VAL A 495 -13.39 5.70 -17.62
C VAL A 495 -13.15 6.22 -16.21
N VAL A 496 -14.01 5.80 -15.28
CA VAL A 496 -13.89 6.15 -13.87
C VAL A 496 -12.83 5.27 -13.22
N LYS A 497 -11.88 5.90 -12.50
CA LYS A 497 -10.91 5.24 -11.64
C LYS A 497 -11.51 4.97 -10.25
N GLY A 498 -10.87 4.09 -9.50
CA GLY A 498 -11.23 3.75 -8.13
C GLY A 498 -11.12 4.92 -7.14
N ASP A 499 -10.38 5.96 -7.49
CA ASP A 499 -10.29 7.21 -6.72
C ASP A 499 -11.40 8.23 -7.07
N GLY A 500 -12.32 7.88 -7.97
CA GLY A 500 -13.44 8.71 -8.41
C GLY A 500 -13.10 9.69 -9.53
N THR A 501 -11.84 9.73 -9.99
CA THR A 501 -11.39 10.63 -11.07
C THR A 501 -11.42 9.91 -12.42
N LEU A 502 -11.31 10.65 -13.52
CA LEU A 502 -11.40 10.11 -14.87
C LEU A 502 -10.03 9.81 -15.49
N MET A 503 -10.02 8.84 -16.40
CA MET A 503 -8.95 8.58 -17.36
C MET A 503 -9.53 8.20 -18.72
N SER A 504 -8.74 8.39 -19.78
CA SER A 504 -9.16 7.99 -21.14
C SER A 504 -9.27 6.47 -21.29
N SER A 505 -10.08 6.02 -22.25
CA SER A 505 -10.16 4.59 -22.60
C SER A 505 -8.81 4.00 -23.03
N ALA A 506 -7.91 4.82 -23.60
CA ALA A 506 -6.54 4.43 -23.93
C ALA A 506 -5.73 4.09 -22.67
N MET A 507 -5.73 4.98 -21.67
CA MET A 507 -5.07 4.71 -20.38
C MET A 507 -5.67 3.51 -19.65
N ALA A 508 -7.00 3.36 -19.70
CA ALA A 508 -7.69 2.25 -19.07
C ALA A 508 -7.32 0.88 -19.65
N LYS A 509 -6.92 0.81 -20.93
CA LYS A 509 -6.43 -0.42 -21.57
C LYS A 509 -5.04 -0.83 -21.04
N ASP A 510 -4.21 0.13 -20.64
CA ASP A 510 -2.89 -0.12 -20.08
C ASP A 510 -2.91 -0.34 -18.55
N ARG A 511 -3.84 0.36 -17.86
CA ARG A 511 -3.92 0.39 -16.40
C ARG A 511 -5.32 0.03 -15.85
N PRO A 512 -5.95 -1.07 -16.30
CA PRO A 512 -7.30 -1.43 -15.85
C PRO A 512 -7.41 -1.70 -14.35
N VAL A 513 -6.30 -1.99 -13.65
CA VAL A 513 -6.34 -2.15 -12.19
C VAL A 513 -6.73 -0.86 -11.47
N GLU A 514 -6.53 0.31 -12.09
CA GLU A 514 -6.96 1.59 -11.52
C GLU A 514 -8.48 1.75 -11.53
N THR A 515 -9.25 0.89 -12.22
CA THR A 515 -10.73 0.92 -12.21
C THR A 515 -11.36 0.05 -11.11
N ILE A 516 -10.56 -0.55 -10.21
CA ILE A 516 -11.12 -1.26 -9.04
C ILE A 516 -11.97 -0.30 -8.22
N LEU A 517 -13.12 -0.75 -7.73
CA LEU A 517 -14.04 0.07 -6.94
C LEU A 517 -14.52 1.36 -7.65
N SER A 518 -14.42 1.43 -8.99
CA SER A 518 -14.86 2.61 -9.77
C SER A 518 -16.35 2.91 -9.66
N GLY A 519 -17.20 1.89 -9.62
CA GLY A 519 -18.65 2.04 -9.43
C GLY A 519 -18.99 2.75 -8.10
N PRO A 520 -18.57 2.21 -6.95
CA PRO A 520 -18.71 2.88 -5.66
C PRO A 520 -18.10 4.30 -5.61
N ALA A 521 -16.94 4.51 -6.25
CA ALA A 521 -16.34 5.83 -6.34
C ALA A 521 -17.21 6.81 -7.15
N ALA A 522 -17.82 6.33 -8.23
CA ALA A 522 -18.82 7.08 -8.98
C ALA A 522 -20.08 7.37 -8.14
N SER A 523 -20.54 6.46 -7.29
CA SER A 523 -21.64 6.71 -6.35
C SER A 523 -21.35 7.89 -5.43
N VAL A 524 -20.12 7.98 -4.90
CA VAL A 524 -19.69 9.07 -4.02
C VAL A 524 -19.60 10.40 -4.79
N ALA A 525 -19.02 10.39 -5.99
CA ALA A 525 -18.98 11.56 -6.86
C ALA A 525 -20.40 12.05 -7.25
N GLY A 526 -21.31 11.12 -7.52
CA GLY A 526 -22.72 11.41 -7.79
C GLY A 526 -23.44 11.98 -6.57
N ALA A 527 -23.16 11.46 -5.38
CA ALA A 527 -23.67 12.01 -4.12
C ALA A 527 -23.21 13.47 -3.92
N LYS A 528 -21.94 13.78 -4.22
CA LYS A 528 -21.42 15.17 -4.21
C LYS A 528 -22.19 16.04 -5.19
N LEU A 529 -22.37 15.60 -6.44
CA LEU A 529 -23.10 16.34 -7.46
C LEU A 529 -24.54 16.66 -7.03
N LEU A 530 -25.26 15.64 -6.55
CA LEU A 530 -26.69 15.73 -6.25
C LEU A 530 -27.00 16.52 -4.98
N THR A 531 -26.06 16.56 -4.02
CA THR A 531 -26.29 17.21 -2.71
C THR A 531 -25.50 18.50 -2.52
N GLY A 532 -24.40 18.69 -3.26
CA GLY A 532 -23.49 19.82 -3.10
C GLY A 532 -22.61 19.77 -1.84
N LEU A 533 -22.75 18.77 -0.97
CA LEU A 533 -22.03 18.68 0.31
C LEU A 533 -20.54 18.38 0.11
N ASP A 534 -19.66 19.00 0.88
CA ASP A 534 -18.22 18.69 0.86
C ASP A 534 -17.85 17.54 1.81
N ASP A 535 -18.60 17.39 2.91
CA ASP A 535 -18.36 16.37 3.93
C ASP A 535 -19.62 15.55 4.21
N ALA A 536 -19.56 14.25 3.97
CA ALA A 536 -20.67 13.32 4.19
C ALA A 536 -20.20 11.87 4.25
N THR A 537 -21.02 11.00 4.85
CA THR A 537 -20.89 9.55 4.66
C THR A 537 -21.93 9.09 3.65
N VAL A 538 -21.46 8.61 2.50
CA VAL A 538 -22.29 8.08 1.43
C VAL A 538 -22.60 6.61 1.73
N VAL A 539 -23.88 6.25 1.62
CA VAL A 539 -24.40 4.89 1.81
C VAL A 539 -25.13 4.49 0.53
N ASP A 540 -24.47 3.70 -0.31
CA ASP A 540 -25.03 3.14 -1.54
C ASP A 540 -25.64 1.76 -1.24
N ILE A 541 -26.97 1.67 -1.22
CA ILE A 541 -27.67 0.39 -1.03
C ILE A 541 -28.11 -0.12 -2.39
N GLY A 542 -27.46 -1.17 -2.87
CA GLY A 542 -27.87 -1.89 -4.06
C GLY A 542 -28.86 -3.03 -3.79
N GLY A 543 -29.07 -3.87 -4.81
CA GLY A 543 -29.81 -5.13 -4.63
C GLY A 543 -29.04 -6.15 -3.78
N THR A 544 -27.71 -6.19 -3.87
CA THR A 544 -26.91 -7.25 -3.22
C THR A 544 -26.14 -6.74 -2.01
N THR A 545 -25.56 -5.56 -2.14
CA THR A 545 -24.59 -5.01 -1.20
C THR A 545 -25.03 -3.64 -0.73
N THR A 546 -24.49 -3.24 0.43
CA THR A 546 -24.41 -1.84 0.83
C THR A 546 -22.94 -1.46 0.86
N ASP A 547 -22.60 -0.38 0.16
CA ASP A 547 -21.28 0.21 0.13
C ASP A 547 -21.31 1.53 0.92
N THR A 548 -20.37 1.68 1.85
CA THR A 548 -20.26 2.88 2.70
C THR A 548 -18.89 3.53 2.50
N ALA A 549 -18.92 4.81 2.19
CA ALA A 549 -17.75 5.59 1.83
C ALA A 549 -17.88 7.00 2.38
N ASP A 550 -16.75 7.68 2.52
CA ASP A 550 -16.69 9.02 3.06
C ASP A 550 -16.29 10.02 1.97
N LEU A 551 -16.94 11.16 2.00
CA LEU A 551 -16.62 12.36 1.24
C LEU A 551 -15.99 13.35 2.23
N ALA A 552 -14.83 13.88 1.89
CA ALA A 552 -14.09 14.85 2.69
C ALA A 552 -13.50 15.93 1.78
N ASP A 553 -13.67 17.20 2.14
CA ASP A 553 -13.22 18.35 1.34
C ASP A 553 -13.69 18.29 -0.13
N GLY A 554 -14.91 17.78 -0.36
CA GLY A 554 -15.50 17.64 -1.69
C GLY A 554 -14.90 16.53 -2.55
N LEU A 555 -13.94 15.76 -2.02
CA LEU A 555 -13.28 14.66 -2.70
C LEU A 555 -13.62 13.31 -2.05
N VAL A 556 -13.45 12.27 -2.85
CA VAL A 556 -13.58 10.88 -2.42
C VAL A 556 -12.41 10.55 -1.48
N GLU A 557 -12.67 10.03 -0.28
CA GLU A 557 -11.61 9.57 0.61
C GLU A 557 -10.94 8.31 0.05
N ILE A 558 -9.61 8.31 -0.10
CA ILE A 558 -8.84 7.21 -0.71
C ILE A 558 -7.88 6.53 0.27
N CYS A 559 -7.62 5.24 0.05
CA CYS A 559 -6.56 4.51 0.74
C CYS A 559 -5.19 4.83 0.12
N GLU A 560 -4.44 5.78 0.70
CA GLU A 560 -3.11 6.19 0.20
C GLU A 560 -2.06 5.06 0.19
N SER A 561 -2.18 4.10 1.12
CA SER A 561 -1.31 2.90 1.17
C SER A 561 -1.74 1.79 0.19
N GLY A 562 -2.85 1.99 -0.52
CA GLY A 562 -3.44 1.07 -1.47
C GLY A 562 -4.58 0.22 -0.90
N ALA A 563 -5.55 -0.11 -1.75
CA ALA A 563 -6.74 -0.86 -1.37
C ALA A 563 -6.46 -2.37 -1.24
N ARG A 564 -7.25 -3.04 -0.38
CA ARG A 564 -7.33 -4.50 -0.29
C ARG A 564 -8.54 -5.01 -1.05
N VAL A 565 -8.33 -5.85 -2.06
CA VAL A 565 -9.40 -6.41 -2.90
C VAL A 565 -9.17 -7.91 -3.10
N GLY A 566 -10.21 -8.73 -2.91
CA GLY A 566 -10.12 -10.19 -3.13
C GLY A 566 -9.07 -10.89 -2.27
N GLY A 567 -8.75 -10.36 -1.09
CA GLY A 567 -7.68 -10.86 -0.21
C GLY A 567 -6.27 -10.42 -0.60
N PHE A 568 -6.09 -9.71 -1.71
CA PHE A 568 -4.82 -9.13 -2.13
C PHE A 568 -4.64 -7.73 -1.53
N ALA A 569 -3.48 -7.49 -0.94
CA ALA A 569 -3.00 -6.12 -0.74
C ALA A 569 -2.51 -5.59 -2.10
N THR A 570 -2.96 -4.41 -2.48
CA THR A 570 -2.54 -3.72 -3.70
C THR A 570 -1.98 -2.35 -3.34
N HIS A 571 -1.27 -1.71 -4.27
CA HIS A 571 -0.89 -0.30 -4.15
C HIS A 571 -1.80 0.64 -4.94
N VAL A 572 -2.92 0.14 -5.45
CA VAL A 572 -3.86 0.98 -6.19
C VAL A 572 -4.57 1.89 -5.19
N LYS A 573 -4.41 3.20 -5.38
CA LYS A 573 -5.14 4.22 -4.64
C LYS A 573 -6.59 4.18 -5.11
N ALA A 574 -7.46 3.68 -4.26
CA ALA A 574 -8.89 3.57 -4.53
C ALA A 574 -9.67 3.99 -3.29
N LEU A 575 -10.97 4.15 -3.48
CA LEU A 575 -11.93 4.56 -2.48
C LEU A 575 -11.78 3.77 -1.16
N ASN A 576 -11.70 4.50 -0.05
CA ASN A 576 -11.77 3.95 1.29
C ASN A 576 -13.23 3.64 1.65
N MET A 577 -13.65 2.40 1.40
CA MET A 577 -15.04 1.95 1.61
C MET A 577 -15.14 0.67 2.44
N ARG A 578 -16.33 0.44 2.99
CA ARG A 578 -16.76 -0.87 3.52
C ARG A 578 -17.96 -1.38 2.75
N THR A 579 -17.89 -2.65 2.34
CA THR A 579 -18.98 -3.37 1.70
C THR A 579 -19.55 -4.41 2.65
N VAL A 580 -20.88 -4.48 2.74
CA VAL A 580 -21.59 -5.58 3.40
C VAL A 580 -22.59 -6.21 2.43
N GLY A 581 -22.78 -7.54 2.52
CA GLY A 581 -23.79 -8.28 1.74
C GLY A 581 -25.23 -8.06 2.24
N LEU A 582 -25.64 -6.80 2.37
CA LEU A 582 -26.95 -6.36 2.83
C LEU A 582 -27.53 -5.39 1.80
N GLY A 583 -28.56 -5.80 1.07
CA GLY A 583 -29.20 -5.02 0.01
C GLY A 583 -30.67 -5.41 -0.16
N GLY A 584 -31.37 -4.78 -1.11
CA GLY A 584 -32.80 -5.00 -1.33
C GLY A 584 -33.17 -6.46 -1.66
N ASP A 585 -32.27 -7.18 -2.31
CA ASP A 585 -32.44 -8.55 -2.82
C ASP A 585 -31.60 -9.57 -2.01
N SER A 586 -31.15 -9.20 -0.81
CA SER A 586 -30.50 -10.13 0.10
C SER A 586 -31.45 -11.25 0.51
N LEU A 587 -30.99 -12.49 0.42
CA LEU A 587 -31.77 -13.66 0.80
C LEU A 587 -32.08 -13.66 2.29
N ILE A 588 -33.36 -13.80 2.62
CA ILE A 588 -33.83 -14.03 3.99
C ILE A 588 -33.93 -15.53 4.21
N GLN A 589 -33.23 -16.04 5.23
CA GLN A 589 -33.24 -17.47 5.55
C GLN A 589 -33.62 -17.70 7.01
N TRP A 590 -34.18 -18.88 7.27
CA TRP A 590 -34.40 -19.40 8.60
C TRP A 590 -33.41 -20.54 8.85
N GLU A 591 -32.34 -20.25 9.58
CA GLU A 591 -31.29 -21.22 9.89
C GLU A 591 -31.06 -21.30 11.40
N LYS A 592 -30.95 -22.52 11.93
CA LYS A 592 -30.64 -22.79 13.35
C LYS A 592 -31.54 -22.04 14.37
N GLY A 593 -32.78 -21.71 13.98
CA GLY A 593 -33.73 -21.01 14.83
C GLY A 593 -33.62 -19.47 14.77
N GLU A 594 -32.87 -18.92 13.82
CA GLU A 594 -32.69 -17.48 13.63
C GLU A 594 -32.97 -17.05 12.19
N LEU A 595 -33.45 -15.81 12.03
CA LEU A 595 -33.60 -15.17 10.73
C LEU A 595 -32.30 -14.47 10.36
N THR A 596 -31.71 -14.85 9.23
CA THR A 596 -30.52 -14.21 8.66
C THR A 596 -30.90 -13.41 7.41
N LEU A 597 -30.20 -12.30 7.18
CA LEU A 597 -30.30 -11.50 5.95
C LEU A 597 -28.94 -11.53 5.25
N GLY A 598 -28.92 -11.96 3.99
CA GLY A 598 -27.68 -12.09 3.23
C GLY A 598 -26.75 -13.17 3.79
N PRO A 599 -25.49 -13.24 3.32
CA PRO A 599 -24.86 -12.37 2.31
C PRO A 599 -25.24 -12.71 0.87
N ARG A 600 -25.95 -13.83 0.65
CA ARG A 600 -26.34 -14.27 -0.70
C ARG A 600 -27.46 -13.39 -1.26
N ARG A 601 -27.36 -13.03 -2.54
CA ARG A 601 -28.44 -12.42 -3.33
C ARG A 601 -29.35 -13.50 -3.92
N VAL A 602 -30.65 -13.25 -3.97
CA VAL A 602 -31.63 -13.98 -4.79
C VAL A 602 -32.59 -12.99 -5.44
N ALA A 603 -33.23 -13.35 -6.54
CA ALA A 603 -34.29 -12.52 -7.08
C ALA A 603 -35.51 -12.48 -6.13
N PRO A 604 -36.22 -11.35 -6.02
CA PRO A 604 -37.47 -11.27 -5.26
C PRO A 604 -38.55 -12.20 -5.85
N ILE A 605 -39.42 -12.75 -5.00
CA ILE A 605 -40.55 -13.57 -5.46
C ILE A 605 -41.54 -12.74 -6.30
N VAL A 606 -41.76 -11.48 -5.93
CA VAL A 606 -42.60 -10.55 -6.71
C VAL A 606 -42.04 -10.27 -8.11
N TRP A 607 -40.71 -10.36 -8.28
CA TRP A 607 -40.09 -10.22 -9.60
C TRP A 607 -40.37 -11.46 -10.45
N ALA A 608 -40.28 -12.65 -9.87
CA ALA A 608 -40.55 -13.91 -10.57
C ALA A 608 -41.98 -13.96 -11.14
N ASP A 609 -42.94 -13.37 -10.43
CA ASP A 609 -44.35 -13.33 -10.82
C ASP A 609 -44.62 -12.49 -12.08
N THR A 610 -43.72 -11.56 -12.41
CA THR A 610 -43.87 -10.65 -13.57
C THR A 610 -43.33 -11.22 -14.89
N ARG A 611 -42.71 -12.42 -14.87
CA ARG A 611 -41.99 -12.97 -16.03
C ARG A 611 -42.90 -13.82 -16.93
N SER A 612 -42.46 -13.96 -18.18
CA SER A 612 -43.22 -14.42 -19.36
C SER A 612 -43.91 -15.78 -19.25
N SER A 613 -43.52 -16.64 -18.30
CA SER A 613 -44.06 -17.99 -18.14
C SER A 613 -45.30 -18.09 -17.25
N GLY A 614 -45.57 -17.07 -16.40
CA GLY A 614 -46.55 -17.21 -15.32
C GLY A 614 -46.23 -18.39 -14.38
N GLY A 615 -47.20 -18.82 -13.55
CA GLY A 615 -47.11 -20.07 -12.79
C GLY A 615 -46.35 -20.01 -11.45
N VAL A 616 -45.97 -18.82 -10.96
CA VAL A 616 -45.43 -18.66 -9.59
C VAL A 616 -46.42 -19.16 -8.54
N ASP A 617 -47.71 -18.92 -8.75
CA ASP A 617 -48.77 -19.39 -7.84
C ASP A 617 -48.80 -20.91 -7.70
N GLU A 618 -48.54 -21.66 -8.76
CA GLU A 618 -48.47 -23.13 -8.73
C GLU A 618 -47.26 -23.59 -7.92
N ALA A 619 -46.11 -22.94 -8.13
CA ALA A 619 -44.89 -23.26 -7.41
C ALA A 619 -45.01 -22.95 -5.90
N LEU A 620 -45.63 -21.82 -5.54
CA LEU A 620 -45.93 -21.46 -4.15
C LEU A 620 -46.93 -22.43 -3.53
N SER A 621 -47.95 -22.87 -4.28
CA SER A 621 -48.92 -23.87 -3.79
C SER A 621 -48.26 -25.22 -3.50
N TYR A 622 -47.33 -25.65 -4.37
CA TYR A 622 -46.50 -26.83 -4.13
C TYR A 622 -45.67 -26.67 -2.84
N MET A 623 -45.03 -25.52 -2.64
CA MET A 623 -44.24 -25.21 -1.44
C MET A 623 -45.09 -25.25 -0.16
N GLU A 624 -46.28 -24.65 -0.18
CA GLU A 624 -47.23 -24.65 0.93
C GLU A 624 -47.66 -26.07 1.30
N SER A 625 -47.99 -26.92 0.33
CA SER A 625 -48.39 -28.31 0.57
C SER A 625 -47.31 -29.16 1.28
N ARG A 626 -46.02 -28.85 1.02
CA ARG A 626 -44.88 -29.53 1.65
C ARG A 626 -44.67 -29.13 3.11
N LEU A 627 -45.08 -27.92 3.49
CA LEU A 627 -45.04 -27.47 4.89
C LEU A 627 -46.05 -28.23 5.75
N GLU A 628 -47.20 -28.59 5.17
CA GLU A 628 -48.29 -29.28 5.86
C GLU A 628 -48.02 -30.79 6.06
N SER A 629 -47.28 -31.43 5.14
CA SER A 629 -47.13 -32.90 5.08
C SER A 629 -46.11 -33.50 6.07
N ASP A 630 -45.80 -32.83 7.18
CA ASP A 630 -44.83 -33.21 8.25
C ASP A 630 -43.39 -33.55 7.78
N GLN A 631 -43.08 -33.34 6.49
CA GLN A 631 -41.74 -33.48 5.89
C GLN A 631 -40.93 -32.18 6.06
N ARG A 632 -40.81 -31.68 7.29
CA ARG A 632 -39.94 -30.52 7.62
C ARG A 632 -38.45 -30.76 7.35
N ALA A 633 -38.10 -31.99 6.96
CA ALA A 633 -36.74 -32.53 6.93
C ALA A 633 -35.84 -32.00 5.80
N ASN A 634 -36.33 -31.21 4.83
CA ASN A 634 -35.49 -30.63 3.77
C ASN A 634 -35.76 -29.14 3.49
N LEU A 635 -36.20 -28.38 4.50
CA LEU A 635 -36.44 -26.93 4.43
C LEU A 635 -35.21 -26.05 4.15
N SER A 636 -34.06 -26.65 3.84
CA SER A 636 -32.81 -25.94 3.54
C SER A 636 -32.86 -25.05 2.30
N GLN A 637 -33.93 -25.10 1.48
CA GLN A 637 -34.00 -24.36 0.21
C GLN A 637 -35.44 -23.88 -0.11
N ILE A 638 -36.01 -23.02 0.73
CA ILE A 638 -37.30 -22.31 0.49
C ILE A 638 -37.08 -21.26 -0.60
N MET A 639 -36.96 -21.72 -1.84
CA MET A 639 -36.66 -20.91 -3.01
C MET A 639 -37.32 -21.52 -4.25
N LEU A 640 -37.62 -20.66 -5.20
CA LEU A 640 -38.00 -21.02 -6.56
C LEU A 640 -36.79 -20.88 -7.48
N MET A 641 -36.84 -21.57 -8.60
CA MET A 641 -35.97 -21.33 -9.74
C MET A 641 -36.85 -20.82 -10.88
N ALA A 642 -36.43 -19.73 -11.51
CA ALA A 642 -37.13 -19.10 -12.63
C ALA A 642 -36.14 -18.83 -13.76
N ILE A 643 -36.67 -18.62 -14.97
CA ILE A 643 -35.88 -18.36 -16.17
C ILE A 643 -36.10 -16.96 -16.74
N GLU A 644 -35.07 -16.42 -17.38
CA GLU A 644 -35.07 -15.11 -18.01
C GLU A 644 -34.38 -15.16 -19.38
N GLY A 645 -35.20 -15.15 -20.44
CA GLY A 645 -34.73 -15.06 -21.81
C GLY A 645 -34.28 -16.39 -22.42
N ASP A 646 -33.43 -16.29 -23.44
CA ASP A 646 -32.94 -17.41 -24.24
C ASP A 646 -31.49 -17.74 -23.92
N PHE A 647 -31.05 -18.93 -24.35
CA PHE A 647 -29.67 -19.38 -24.14
C PHE A 647 -28.65 -18.42 -24.76
N PRO A 648 -27.71 -17.88 -23.96
CA PRO A 648 -26.63 -17.07 -24.48
C PRO A 648 -25.45 -17.90 -25.03
N PHE A 649 -25.47 -19.21 -24.82
CA PHE A 649 -24.43 -20.16 -25.20
C PHE A 649 -25.03 -21.53 -25.53
N GLU A 650 -24.23 -22.41 -26.11
CA GLU A 650 -24.67 -23.77 -26.40
C GLU A 650 -24.91 -24.55 -25.08
N PRO A 651 -26.15 -25.04 -24.86
CA PRO A 651 -26.50 -25.70 -23.60
C PRO A 651 -26.09 -27.17 -23.58
N THR A 652 -25.78 -27.70 -22.40
CA THR A 652 -25.73 -29.15 -22.22
C THR A 652 -27.13 -29.77 -22.30
N LYS A 653 -27.21 -31.11 -22.39
CA LYS A 653 -28.50 -31.81 -22.38
C LYS A 653 -29.28 -31.56 -21.08
N GLU A 654 -28.57 -31.52 -19.95
CA GLU A 654 -29.13 -31.26 -18.63
C GLU A 654 -29.61 -29.80 -18.52
N GLU A 655 -28.81 -28.83 -18.99
CA GLU A 655 -29.18 -27.42 -19.02
C GLU A 655 -30.41 -27.19 -19.90
N GLY A 656 -30.47 -27.82 -21.08
CA GLY A 656 -31.64 -27.77 -21.97
C GLY A 656 -32.89 -28.41 -21.36
N ALA A 657 -32.75 -29.52 -20.62
CA ALA A 657 -33.87 -30.14 -19.91
C ALA A 657 -34.41 -29.24 -18.79
N LEU A 658 -33.52 -28.63 -18.00
CA LEU A 658 -33.89 -27.66 -16.97
C LEU A 658 -34.58 -26.43 -17.59
N TYR A 659 -34.01 -25.87 -18.66
CA TYR A 659 -34.58 -24.75 -19.40
C TYR A 659 -36.02 -25.03 -19.83
N ASN A 660 -36.28 -26.20 -20.41
CA ASN A 660 -37.62 -26.58 -20.88
C ASN A 660 -38.65 -26.71 -19.74
N LEU A 661 -38.22 -27.07 -18.53
CA LEU A 661 -39.09 -27.07 -17.35
C LEU A 661 -39.39 -25.63 -16.90
N LEU A 662 -38.34 -24.83 -16.71
CA LEU A 662 -38.46 -23.47 -16.22
C LEU A 662 -39.18 -22.52 -17.20
N LEU A 663 -39.10 -22.81 -18.50
CA LEU A 663 -39.83 -22.07 -19.55
C LEU A 663 -41.35 -22.20 -19.37
N ARG A 664 -41.83 -23.32 -18.81
CA ARG A 664 -43.26 -23.54 -18.56
C ARG A 664 -43.73 -22.78 -17.34
N ARG A 665 -42.97 -22.86 -16.25
CA ARG A 665 -43.18 -22.06 -15.04
C ARG A 665 -41.97 -22.14 -14.09
N PRO A 666 -41.88 -21.25 -13.10
CA PRO A 666 -40.98 -21.42 -11.98
C PRO A 666 -41.28 -22.71 -11.20
N HIS A 667 -40.23 -23.31 -10.63
CA HIS A 667 -40.31 -24.56 -9.89
C HIS A 667 -39.59 -24.46 -8.54
N CYS A 668 -40.08 -25.18 -7.54
CA CYS A 668 -39.31 -25.38 -6.31
C CYS A 668 -38.07 -26.24 -6.61
N LEU A 669 -36.96 -26.00 -5.91
CA LEU A 669 -35.71 -26.73 -6.14
C LEU A 669 -35.88 -28.25 -5.99
N ASP A 670 -36.60 -28.72 -4.97
CA ASP A 670 -36.87 -30.14 -4.76
C ASP A 670 -37.81 -30.74 -5.82
N GLU A 671 -38.69 -29.93 -6.40
CA GLU A 671 -39.61 -30.32 -7.47
C GLU A 671 -38.85 -30.73 -8.76
N LEU A 672 -37.68 -30.13 -8.99
CA LEU A 672 -36.87 -30.33 -10.20
C LEU A 672 -36.10 -31.67 -10.21
N ALA A 673 -35.90 -32.32 -9.05
CA ALA A 673 -35.04 -33.49 -8.97
C ALA A 673 -35.58 -34.69 -9.76
N ALA A 674 -36.88 -35.00 -9.64
CA ALA A 674 -37.48 -36.14 -10.32
C ALA A 674 -37.59 -35.95 -11.84
N PRO A 675 -38.08 -34.82 -12.38
CA PRO A 675 -38.12 -34.58 -13.83
C PRO A 675 -36.75 -34.60 -14.50
N LEU A 676 -35.68 -34.20 -13.79
CA LEU A 676 -34.31 -34.19 -14.29
C LEU A 676 -33.55 -35.50 -14.03
N ASN A 677 -34.22 -36.51 -13.47
CA ASN A 677 -33.62 -37.81 -13.12
C ASN A 677 -32.39 -37.67 -12.19
N LEU A 678 -32.45 -36.76 -11.22
CA LEU A 678 -31.40 -36.50 -10.24
C LEU A 678 -31.69 -37.22 -8.92
N THR A 679 -30.70 -37.96 -8.40
CA THR A 679 -30.80 -38.63 -7.09
C THR A 679 -30.87 -37.64 -5.92
N SER A 680 -30.32 -36.44 -6.11
CA SER A 680 -30.38 -35.34 -5.14
C SER A 680 -30.28 -34.01 -5.87
N ILE A 681 -30.98 -33.00 -5.37
CA ILE A 681 -30.90 -31.63 -5.88
C ILE A 681 -29.49 -31.03 -5.79
N ARG A 682 -28.62 -31.58 -4.94
CA ARG A 682 -27.20 -31.18 -4.84
C ARG A 682 -26.40 -31.46 -6.11
N PHE A 683 -26.90 -32.32 -6.99
CA PHE A 683 -26.28 -32.62 -8.30
C PHE A 683 -26.79 -31.73 -9.42
N LEU A 684 -27.73 -30.81 -9.14
CA LEU A 684 -28.18 -29.83 -10.13
C LEU A 684 -27.08 -28.81 -10.38
N SER A 685 -26.49 -28.87 -11.57
CA SER A 685 -25.47 -27.93 -12.02
C SER A 685 -26.14 -26.73 -12.70
N THR A 686 -26.28 -25.63 -11.97
CA THR A 686 -26.88 -24.38 -12.46
C THR A 686 -25.90 -23.22 -12.54
N GLN A 687 -24.64 -23.42 -12.15
CA GLN A 687 -23.66 -22.34 -12.01
C GLN A 687 -23.54 -21.49 -13.29
N ARG A 688 -23.32 -22.11 -14.45
CA ARG A 688 -23.23 -21.41 -15.74
C ARG A 688 -24.51 -20.63 -16.07
N LEU A 689 -25.67 -21.20 -15.78
CA LEU A 689 -26.97 -20.58 -16.06
C LEU A 689 -27.24 -19.39 -15.12
N GLU A 690 -26.89 -19.52 -13.84
CA GLU A 690 -27.03 -18.46 -12.82
C GLU A 690 -26.03 -17.31 -13.05
N GLU A 691 -24.77 -17.63 -13.36
CA GLU A 691 -23.76 -16.65 -13.76
C GLU A 691 -24.17 -15.91 -15.04
N SER A 692 -24.90 -16.61 -15.92
CA SER A 692 -25.48 -16.01 -17.11
C SER A 692 -26.79 -15.27 -16.87
N GLY A 693 -27.28 -15.14 -15.64
CA GLY A 693 -28.56 -14.52 -15.36
C GLY A 693 -29.80 -15.19 -15.99
N LEU A 694 -29.63 -16.17 -16.90
CA LEU A 694 -30.68 -16.94 -17.55
C LEU A 694 -31.53 -17.67 -16.53
N VAL A 695 -30.91 -18.21 -15.48
CA VAL A 695 -31.63 -18.82 -14.37
C VAL A 695 -31.43 -17.98 -13.12
N GLN A 696 -32.54 -17.64 -12.45
CA GLN A 696 -32.53 -16.91 -11.18
C GLN A 696 -33.10 -17.79 -10.09
N ARG A 697 -32.38 -17.87 -8.97
CA ARG A 697 -32.97 -18.35 -7.71
C ARG A 697 -33.81 -17.22 -7.14
N CYS A 698 -35.06 -17.52 -6.79
CA CYS A 698 -35.99 -16.56 -6.21
C CYS A 698 -36.34 -16.97 -4.79
N GLY A 699 -36.29 -16.04 -3.84
CA GLY A 699 -36.56 -16.32 -2.43
C GLY A 699 -37.10 -15.10 -1.72
N LEU A 700 -37.42 -15.21 -0.43
CA LEU A 700 -37.88 -14.06 0.35
C LEU A 700 -36.75 -13.04 0.50
N THR A 701 -37.01 -11.79 0.13
CA THR A 701 -36.04 -10.67 0.16
C THR A 701 -36.61 -9.45 0.88
N PRO A 702 -35.77 -8.48 1.31
CA PRO A 702 -36.26 -7.17 1.76
C PRO A 702 -37.19 -6.49 0.76
N THR A 703 -36.95 -6.60 -0.55
CA THR A 703 -37.85 -6.13 -1.61
C THR A 703 -39.25 -6.76 -1.48
N ASP A 704 -39.35 -8.07 -1.23
CA ASP A 704 -40.64 -8.73 -0.99
C ASP A 704 -41.30 -8.24 0.30
N ILE A 705 -40.51 -7.99 1.37
CA ILE A 705 -41.03 -7.45 2.64
C ILE A 705 -41.62 -6.03 2.44
N LEU A 706 -41.02 -5.21 1.60
CA LEU A 706 -41.53 -3.88 1.25
C LEU A 706 -42.81 -3.93 0.39
N HIS A 707 -42.96 -4.96 -0.46
CA HIS A 707 -44.24 -5.20 -1.15
C HIS A 707 -45.30 -5.70 -0.17
N ALA A 708 -44.94 -6.65 0.69
CA ALA A 708 -45.85 -7.23 1.66
C ALA A 708 -46.43 -6.19 2.62
N ASN A 709 -45.64 -5.17 2.99
CA ASN A 709 -46.09 -4.10 3.89
C ASN A 709 -46.68 -2.87 3.16
N GLY A 710 -46.68 -2.86 1.82
CA GLY A 710 -47.21 -1.78 0.99
C GLY A 710 -46.34 -0.53 0.87
N SER A 711 -45.10 -0.55 1.36
CA SER A 711 -44.17 0.59 1.23
C SER A 711 -43.59 0.71 -0.18
N PHE A 712 -43.55 -0.39 -0.94
CA PHE A 712 -43.12 -0.42 -2.33
C PHE A 712 -44.13 -1.21 -3.17
N THR A 713 -44.64 -0.61 -4.25
CA THR A 713 -45.82 -1.10 -4.98
C THR A 713 -45.59 -1.25 -6.48
N LYS A 714 -44.34 -1.48 -6.88
CA LYS A 714 -43.97 -1.61 -8.31
C LYS A 714 -44.59 -2.85 -8.97
N TRP A 715 -44.72 -3.94 -8.21
CA TRP A 715 -45.26 -5.22 -8.68
C TRP A 715 -46.41 -5.70 -7.80
N ASN A 716 -47.12 -6.75 -8.24
CA ASN A 716 -48.20 -7.36 -7.45
C ASN A 716 -47.62 -7.94 -6.14
N PRO A 717 -48.12 -7.56 -4.95
CA PRO A 717 -47.63 -8.07 -3.67
C PRO A 717 -48.10 -9.48 -3.31
N ASP A 718 -49.06 -10.08 -4.03
CA ASP A 718 -49.68 -11.36 -3.65
C ASP A 718 -48.66 -12.49 -3.42
N ALA A 719 -47.69 -12.61 -4.34
CA ALA A 719 -46.63 -13.62 -4.23
C ALA A 719 -45.72 -13.38 -3.02
N ALA A 720 -45.44 -12.11 -2.67
CA ALA A 720 -44.73 -11.76 -1.44
C ALA A 720 -45.54 -12.10 -0.18
N HIS A 721 -46.85 -11.82 -0.17
CA HIS A 721 -47.72 -12.17 0.96
C HIS A 721 -47.70 -13.68 1.24
N ARG A 722 -47.83 -14.51 0.20
CA ARG A 722 -47.74 -15.97 0.32
C ARG A 722 -46.39 -16.43 0.86
N MET A 723 -45.29 -15.88 0.35
CA MET A 723 -43.96 -16.21 0.86
C MET A 723 -43.76 -15.77 2.33
N VAL A 724 -44.31 -14.63 2.74
CA VAL A 724 -44.34 -14.21 4.15
C VAL A 724 -45.16 -15.18 5.00
N MET A 725 -46.28 -15.71 4.49
CA MET A 725 -47.07 -16.74 5.19
C MET A 725 -46.27 -18.03 5.39
N VAL A 726 -45.53 -18.47 4.38
CA VAL A 726 -44.60 -19.62 4.50
C VAL A 726 -43.61 -19.40 5.65
N PHE A 727 -42.94 -18.24 5.68
CA PHE A 727 -42.00 -17.92 6.77
C PHE A 727 -42.69 -17.69 8.12
N SER A 728 -43.94 -17.22 8.14
CA SER A 728 -44.74 -17.07 9.35
C SER A 728 -44.97 -18.42 10.03
N ILE A 729 -45.31 -19.46 9.26
CA ILE A 729 -45.47 -20.83 9.75
C ILE A 729 -44.14 -21.37 10.29
N LEU A 730 -43.05 -21.17 9.54
CA LEU A 730 -41.72 -21.66 9.91
C LEU A 730 -41.17 -21.05 11.19
N THR A 731 -41.34 -19.74 11.34
CA THR A 731 -40.86 -18.96 12.49
C THR A 731 -41.83 -18.96 13.67
N ARG A 732 -43.06 -19.46 13.47
CA ARG A 732 -44.18 -19.39 14.43
C ARG A 732 -44.49 -17.96 14.88
N ARG A 733 -44.45 -17.02 13.94
CA ARG A 733 -44.73 -15.58 14.18
C ARG A 733 -45.88 -15.12 13.32
N GLN A 734 -46.66 -14.16 13.80
CA GLN A 734 -47.70 -13.55 12.97
C GLN A 734 -47.06 -12.80 11.78
N PRO A 735 -47.65 -12.82 10.57
CA PRO A 735 -47.07 -12.22 9.35
C PRO A 735 -46.63 -10.77 9.55
N LYS A 736 -47.48 -9.94 10.16
CA LYS A 736 -47.17 -8.53 10.46
C LYS A 736 -45.95 -8.38 11.39
N GLN A 737 -45.88 -9.20 12.45
CA GLN A 737 -44.75 -9.17 13.38
C GLN A 737 -43.44 -9.61 12.71
N LEU A 738 -43.52 -10.56 11.78
CA LEU A 738 -42.36 -11.03 11.01
C LEU A 738 -41.83 -9.94 10.07
N VAL A 739 -42.73 -9.26 9.36
CA VAL A 739 -42.41 -8.11 8.49
C VAL A 739 -41.73 -6.99 9.30
N ASP A 740 -42.33 -6.58 10.41
CA ASP A 740 -41.79 -5.53 11.28
C ASP A 740 -40.40 -5.92 11.84
N LEU A 741 -40.24 -7.18 12.23
CA LEU A 741 -38.97 -7.73 12.71
C LEU A 741 -37.88 -7.68 11.64
N LEU A 742 -38.18 -8.09 10.40
CA LEU A 742 -37.21 -8.12 9.29
C LEU A 742 -36.78 -6.72 8.86
N ILE A 743 -37.70 -5.77 8.78
CA ILE A 743 -37.39 -4.35 8.51
C ILE A 743 -36.54 -3.77 9.64
N GLY A 744 -36.92 -4.03 10.89
CA GLY A 744 -36.16 -3.59 12.06
C GLY A 744 -34.75 -4.18 12.07
N LYS A 745 -34.61 -5.47 11.74
CA LYS A 745 -33.31 -6.14 11.63
C LYS A 745 -32.45 -5.53 10.53
N PHE A 746 -32.99 -5.30 9.33
CA PHE A 746 -32.24 -4.64 8.25
C PHE A 746 -31.70 -3.27 8.69
N LYS A 747 -32.54 -2.44 9.31
CA LYS A 747 -32.14 -1.11 9.81
C LYS A 747 -31.03 -1.18 10.85
N LYS A 748 -31.08 -2.17 11.74
CA LYS A 748 -30.06 -2.39 12.78
C LYS A 748 -28.75 -2.90 12.20
N ASP A 749 -28.81 -3.87 11.30
CA ASP A 749 -27.63 -4.41 10.62
C ASP A 749 -26.95 -3.30 9.80
N LEU A 750 -27.73 -2.49 9.06
CA LEU A 750 -27.25 -1.32 8.33
C LEU A 750 -26.61 -0.27 9.26
N ALA A 751 -27.27 0.09 10.36
CA ALA A 751 -26.73 1.03 11.34
C ALA A 751 -25.41 0.52 11.95
N GLY A 752 -25.31 -0.78 12.22
CA GLY A 752 -24.09 -1.41 12.71
C GLY A 752 -22.93 -1.26 11.73
N GLU A 753 -23.16 -1.46 10.44
CA GLU A 753 -22.12 -1.32 9.42
C GLU A 753 -21.69 0.13 9.18
N ILE A 754 -22.64 1.07 9.15
CA ILE A 754 -22.33 2.51 9.07
C ILE A 754 -21.47 2.92 10.28
N PHE A 755 -21.86 2.48 11.49
CA PHE A 755 -21.11 2.83 12.70
C PHE A 755 -19.69 2.23 12.71
N LYS A 756 -19.53 0.99 12.23
CA LYS A 756 -18.19 0.39 12.04
C LYS A 756 -17.33 1.19 11.07
N LYS A 757 -17.89 1.71 9.96
CA LYS A 757 -17.17 2.58 9.03
C LYS A 757 -16.67 3.85 9.74
N GLN A 758 -17.51 4.48 10.55
CA GLN A 758 -17.11 5.67 11.30
C GLN A 758 -16.00 5.37 12.33
N LEU A 759 -16.09 4.24 13.05
CA LEU A 759 -15.05 3.81 13.99
C LEU A 759 -13.73 3.47 13.29
N ALA A 760 -13.78 2.98 12.05
CA ALA A 760 -12.59 2.58 11.29
C ALA A 760 -11.64 3.74 10.98
N ARG A 761 -12.08 5.00 11.15
CA ARG A 761 -11.21 6.18 11.06
C ARG A 761 -10.22 6.29 12.22
N ASP A 762 -10.62 5.81 13.40
CA ASP A 762 -9.85 5.95 14.64
C ASP A 762 -9.12 4.65 15.03
N ILE A 763 -9.70 3.50 14.71
CA ILE A 763 -9.20 2.18 15.12
C ILE A 763 -9.30 1.15 14.00
N ASN A 764 -8.46 0.10 14.04
CA ASN A 764 -8.54 -0.99 13.07
C ASN A 764 -9.63 -2.01 13.47
N VAL A 765 -10.86 -1.76 13.01
CA VAL A 765 -12.07 -2.53 13.41
C VAL A 765 -12.06 -3.99 12.92
N ASP A 766 -11.34 -4.31 11.84
CA ASP A 766 -11.39 -5.64 11.21
C ASP A 766 -10.35 -6.64 11.76
N GLU A 767 -9.27 -6.16 12.37
CA GLU A 767 -8.22 -7.03 12.96
C GLU A 767 -8.57 -7.50 14.38
N GLU A 768 -9.46 -6.80 15.07
CA GLU A 768 -9.88 -7.17 16.43
C GLU A 768 -11.10 -8.10 16.45
N LYS A 769 -10.97 -9.25 17.12
CA LYS A 769 -12.14 -10.09 17.40
C LYS A 769 -13.04 -9.39 18.42
N PRO A 770 -14.34 -9.20 18.13
CA PRO A 770 -15.24 -8.55 19.07
C PRO A 770 -15.30 -9.31 20.40
N THR A 771 -14.82 -8.66 21.45
CA THR A 771 -14.95 -9.11 22.84
C THR A 771 -16.42 -9.14 23.28
N VAL A 772 -16.71 -9.84 24.39
CA VAL A 772 -18.07 -9.81 24.98
C VAL A 772 -18.48 -8.38 25.33
N PHE A 773 -17.55 -7.57 25.81
CA PHE A 773 -17.77 -6.16 26.15
C PHE A 773 -18.14 -5.31 24.92
N SER A 774 -17.33 -5.35 23.86
CA SER A 774 -17.62 -4.59 22.62
C SER A 774 -18.92 -5.02 21.95
N ARG A 775 -19.22 -6.33 21.92
CA ARG A 775 -20.51 -6.83 21.42
C ARG A 775 -21.69 -6.33 22.25
N HIS A 776 -21.56 -6.31 23.57
CA HIS A 776 -22.60 -5.82 24.46
C HIS A 776 -22.85 -4.31 24.28
N LEU A 777 -21.81 -3.50 24.14
CA LEU A 777 -21.94 -2.07 23.84
C LEU A 777 -22.61 -1.83 22.49
N MET A 778 -22.20 -2.57 21.44
CA MET A 778 -22.83 -2.51 20.12
C MET A 778 -24.31 -2.89 20.18
N ASP A 779 -24.68 -3.94 20.94
CA ASP A 779 -26.08 -4.29 21.17
C ASP A 779 -26.85 -3.13 21.83
N CYS A 780 -26.29 -2.50 22.87
CA CYS A 780 -26.92 -1.38 23.56
C CYS A 780 -27.09 -0.12 22.69
N ILE A 781 -26.23 0.07 21.69
CA ILE A 781 -26.35 1.16 20.72
C ILE A 781 -27.41 0.83 19.66
N LEU A 782 -27.37 -0.39 19.11
CA LEU A 782 -28.20 -0.77 17.96
C LEU A 782 -29.60 -1.24 18.37
N THR A 783 -29.84 -1.50 19.65
CA THR A 783 -31.11 -2.07 20.12
C THR A 783 -31.57 -1.45 21.43
N ASP A 784 -32.89 -1.35 21.61
CA ASP A 784 -33.53 -1.01 22.89
C ASP A 784 -33.47 -2.19 23.88
N LYS A 785 -32.27 -2.72 24.12
CA LYS A 785 -32.07 -3.83 25.06
C LYS A 785 -32.27 -3.32 26.47
N ASP A 786 -33.04 -4.06 27.26
CA ASP A 786 -33.21 -3.79 28.69
C ASP A 786 -31.84 -3.91 29.38
N SER A 787 -31.31 -2.77 29.81
CA SER A 787 -29.98 -2.60 30.37
C SER A 787 -30.04 -1.55 31.47
N ASN A 788 -29.11 -1.61 32.41
CA ASN A 788 -29.01 -0.65 33.51
C ASN A 788 -28.51 0.74 33.06
N TYR A 789 -28.25 0.94 31.77
CA TYR A 789 -27.73 2.18 31.19
C TYR A 789 -28.21 2.32 29.73
N SER A 790 -28.15 3.55 29.20
CA SER A 790 -28.40 3.85 27.79
C SER A 790 -27.15 4.47 27.15
N ILE A 791 -26.94 4.21 25.86
CA ILE A 791 -25.85 4.79 25.07
C ILE A 791 -26.48 5.44 23.85
N ASN A 792 -26.19 6.72 23.66
CA ASN A 792 -26.60 7.45 22.47
C ASN A 792 -25.38 7.78 21.62
N VAL A 793 -25.51 7.56 20.31
CA VAL A 793 -24.50 7.91 19.31
C VAL A 793 -25.01 9.10 18.51
N GLN A 794 -24.11 10.01 18.15
CA GLN A 794 -24.39 11.16 17.29
C GLN A 794 -23.30 11.23 16.22
N LEU A 795 -23.67 11.02 14.96
CA LEU A 795 -22.74 11.22 13.85
C LEU A 795 -22.45 12.71 13.64
N GLN A 796 -21.20 13.02 13.30
CA GLN A 796 -20.73 14.38 13.01
C GLN A 796 -21.11 14.83 11.59
N HIS A 797 -21.07 13.90 10.64
CA HIS A 797 -21.37 14.16 9.23
C HIS A 797 -22.75 13.60 8.86
N PRO A 798 -23.45 14.22 7.90
CA PRO A 798 -24.71 13.70 7.38
C PRO A 798 -24.48 12.39 6.62
N LEU A 799 -25.51 11.54 6.61
CA LEU A 799 -25.60 10.34 5.78
C LEU A 799 -26.29 10.68 4.46
N VAL A 800 -25.63 10.43 3.34
CA VAL A 800 -26.22 10.57 2.00
C VAL A 800 -26.57 9.19 1.45
N GLY A 801 -27.86 8.94 1.20
CA GLY A 801 -28.34 7.67 0.67
C GLY A 801 -28.39 7.65 -0.85
N ILE A 802 -27.72 6.67 -1.46
CA ILE A 802 -27.71 6.40 -2.90
C ILE A 802 -28.27 5.00 -3.18
N GLY A 803 -28.95 4.81 -4.30
CA GLY A 803 -29.55 3.53 -4.70
C GLY A 803 -31.01 3.39 -4.27
N ALA A 804 -31.81 2.69 -5.07
CA ALA A 804 -33.27 2.67 -4.90
C ALA A 804 -33.79 2.23 -3.51
N PRO A 805 -33.21 1.22 -2.83
CA PRO A 805 -33.65 0.79 -1.49
C PRO A 805 -33.43 1.80 -0.35
N VAL A 806 -32.61 2.85 -0.52
CA VAL A 806 -32.22 3.72 0.60
C VAL A 806 -33.39 4.44 1.27
N HIS A 807 -34.41 4.82 0.51
CA HIS A 807 -35.60 5.51 1.03
C HIS A 807 -36.33 4.71 2.13
N TYR A 808 -36.19 3.38 2.11
CA TYR A 808 -36.91 2.49 3.03
C TYR A 808 -36.13 2.15 4.29
N PHE A 809 -34.80 2.13 4.19
CA PHE A 809 -33.94 1.59 5.26
C PHE A 809 -33.06 2.66 5.91
N LEU A 810 -32.44 3.55 5.12
CA LEU A 810 -31.45 4.51 5.63
C LEU A 810 -32.02 5.50 6.66
N PRO A 811 -33.23 6.08 6.52
CA PRO A 811 -33.79 6.97 7.54
C PRO A 811 -33.91 6.31 8.91
N GLY A 812 -34.25 5.01 8.93
CA GLY A 812 -34.33 4.23 10.16
C GLY A 812 -32.97 3.96 10.78
N ALA A 813 -31.98 3.61 9.97
CA ALA A 813 -30.60 3.40 10.42
C ALA A 813 -29.96 4.71 10.93
N GLY A 814 -30.16 5.82 10.20
CA GLY A 814 -29.69 7.15 10.61
C GLY A 814 -30.28 7.60 11.95
N LYS A 815 -31.57 7.32 12.20
CA LYS A 815 -32.20 7.60 13.50
C LYS A 815 -31.51 6.86 14.66
N ILE A 816 -31.10 5.60 14.48
CA ILE A 816 -30.37 4.82 15.50
C ILE A 816 -29.03 5.49 15.84
N LEU A 817 -28.37 6.10 14.85
CA LEU A 817 -27.04 6.70 15.00
C LEU A 817 -27.06 8.22 15.26
N GLY A 818 -28.25 8.82 15.43
CA GLY A 818 -28.41 10.28 15.52
C GLY A 818 -28.02 11.04 14.24
N GLY A 819 -27.80 10.37 13.11
CA GLY A 819 -27.30 10.99 11.89
C GLY A 819 -28.40 11.74 11.10
N LYS A 820 -28.07 12.91 10.56
CA LYS A 820 -28.91 13.62 9.58
C LYS A 820 -28.87 12.84 8.26
N VAL A 821 -30.01 12.36 7.79
CA VAL A 821 -30.12 11.61 6.52
C VAL A 821 -30.58 12.53 5.40
N ILE A 822 -29.91 12.45 4.25
CA ILE A 822 -30.21 13.18 3.02
C ILE A 822 -30.30 12.15 1.90
N ILE A 823 -31.38 12.18 1.11
CA ILE A 823 -31.55 11.29 -0.03
C ILE A 823 -31.99 12.17 -1.21
N PRO A 824 -31.16 12.33 -2.25
CA PRO A 824 -31.50 13.15 -3.42
C PRO A 824 -32.54 12.46 -4.32
N ASP A 825 -33.25 13.23 -5.15
CA ASP A 825 -34.32 12.71 -6.01
C ASP A 825 -33.82 11.70 -7.06
N ASP A 826 -32.62 11.91 -7.61
CA ASP A 826 -31.97 11.02 -8.59
C ASP A 826 -30.97 10.04 -7.94
N ALA A 827 -31.19 9.67 -6.67
CA ALA A 827 -30.36 8.71 -5.95
C ALA A 827 -30.25 7.35 -6.65
N ASP A 828 -31.23 6.96 -7.46
CA ASP A 828 -31.28 5.66 -8.15
C ASP A 828 -30.27 5.50 -9.29
N VAL A 829 -29.76 6.62 -9.82
CA VAL A 829 -28.78 6.65 -10.93
C VAL A 829 -27.54 7.50 -10.61
N ALA A 830 -27.30 7.80 -9.33
CA ALA A 830 -26.18 8.65 -8.92
C ALA A 830 -24.82 8.11 -9.40
N ASN A 831 -24.65 6.79 -9.54
CA ASN A 831 -23.41 6.20 -10.03
C ASN A 831 -23.12 6.62 -11.48
N ALA A 832 -24.14 6.55 -12.35
CA ALA A 832 -24.02 7.01 -13.74
C ALA A 832 -23.77 8.52 -13.79
N LEU A 833 -24.42 9.30 -12.93
CA LEU A 833 -24.20 10.74 -12.85
C LEU A 833 -22.78 11.08 -12.38
N GLY A 834 -22.31 10.45 -11.31
CA GLY A 834 -20.96 10.62 -10.81
C GLY A 834 -19.91 10.22 -11.85
N ALA A 835 -20.18 9.14 -12.61
CA ALA A 835 -19.30 8.73 -13.69
C ALA A 835 -19.10 9.83 -14.73
N ILE A 836 -20.17 10.52 -15.15
CA ILE A 836 -20.07 11.58 -16.17
C ILE A 836 -19.60 12.93 -15.61
N THR A 837 -19.86 13.24 -14.33
CA THR A 837 -19.50 14.54 -13.74
C THR A 837 -18.14 14.58 -13.05
N SER A 838 -17.42 13.46 -12.96
CA SER A 838 -16.04 13.43 -12.42
C SER A 838 -15.03 14.19 -13.28
N TYR A 839 -13.88 14.55 -12.70
CA TYR A 839 -12.79 15.27 -13.37
C TYR A 839 -11.57 14.38 -13.55
N ILE A 840 -10.68 14.74 -14.46
CA ILE A 840 -9.35 14.15 -14.59
C ILE A 840 -8.46 14.75 -13.52
N VAL A 841 -7.76 13.91 -12.76
CA VAL A 841 -6.73 14.33 -11.80
C VAL A 841 -5.48 13.50 -12.02
N ILE A 842 -4.38 14.19 -12.33
CA ILE A 842 -3.05 13.60 -12.47
C ILE A 842 -2.20 14.08 -11.30
N LYS A 843 -1.52 13.15 -10.63
CA LYS A 843 -0.58 13.44 -9.54
C LYS A 843 0.73 12.74 -9.83
N GLN A 844 1.84 13.44 -9.63
CA GLN A 844 3.18 12.87 -9.71
C GLN A 844 4.06 13.43 -8.61
N GLN A 845 4.91 12.59 -8.03
CA GLN A 845 5.88 12.97 -7.02
C GLN A 845 7.31 12.64 -7.46
N LEU A 846 8.25 13.49 -7.07
CA LEU A 846 9.69 13.22 -7.06
C LEU A 846 10.26 13.55 -5.68
N SER A 847 11.47 13.07 -5.42
CA SER A 847 12.21 13.51 -4.25
C SER A 847 13.69 13.69 -4.49
N ILE A 848 14.27 14.64 -3.75
CA ILE A 848 15.68 14.99 -3.79
C ILE A 848 16.27 14.60 -2.43
N ARG A 849 17.30 13.75 -2.45
CA ARG A 849 17.99 13.29 -1.24
C ARG A 849 19.47 13.60 -1.30
N PRO A 850 20.14 13.81 -0.16
CA PRO A 850 21.61 13.86 -0.12
C PRO A 850 22.20 12.56 -0.65
N ASP A 851 23.26 12.65 -1.44
CA ASP A 851 24.09 11.50 -1.78
C ASP A 851 25.28 11.35 -0.81
N MET A 852 26.00 10.23 -0.92
CA MET A 852 27.16 9.92 -0.07
C MET A 852 28.45 10.69 -0.44
N ALA A 853 28.47 11.37 -1.58
CA ALA A 853 29.61 12.10 -2.14
C ALA A 853 29.53 13.62 -1.92
N GLY A 854 28.48 14.10 -1.25
CA GLY A 854 28.30 15.52 -0.94
C GLY A 854 27.41 16.27 -1.94
N GLY A 855 26.70 15.56 -2.81
CA GLY A 855 25.71 16.07 -3.75
C GLY A 855 24.28 15.67 -3.37
N PHE A 856 23.40 15.74 -4.36
CA PHE A 856 21.98 15.43 -4.26
C PHE A 856 21.57 14.49 -5.39
N ILE A 857 20.84 13.44 -5.06
CA ILE A 857 20.29 12.49 -6.01
C ILE A 857 18.78 12.68 -6.14
N LEU A 858 18.29 12.70 -7.37
CA LEU A 858 16.87 12.76 -7.68
C LEU A 858 16.31 11.34 -7.83
N GLN A 859 15.29 11.02 -7.04
CA GLN A 859 14.57 9.75 -7.07
C GLN A 859 13.23 9.89 -7.83
N GLY A 860 12.80 8.81 -8.46
CA GLY A 860 11.56 8.76 -9.26
C GLY A 860 11.75 9.06 -10.75
N VAL A 861 13.01 9.18 -11.21
CA VAL A 861 13.37 9.38 -12.62
C VAL A 861 14.39 8.33 -13.04
N ALA A 862 14.28 7.85 -14.29
CA ALA A 862 15.24 6.92 -14.86
C ALA A 862 16.67 7.49 -14.82
N GLY A 863 17.61 6.67 -14.37
CA GLY A 863 19.04 7.01 -14.33
C GLY A 863 19.52 7.74 -13.08
N ALA A 864 18.65 7.95 -12.07
CA ALA A 864 19.01 8.46 -10.74
C ALA A 864 19.94 9.69 -10.77
N LYS A 865 19.48 10.75 -11.45
CA LYS A 865 20.26 11.93 -11.80
C LYS A 865 20.86 12.63 -10.56
N GLN A 866 22.14 12.99 -10.64
CA GLN A 866 22.89 13.62 -9.55
C GLN A 866 23.15 15.11 -9.81
N PHE A 867 23.18 15.89 -8.74
CA PHE A 867 23.40 17.32 -8.75
C PHE A 867 24.35 17.71 -7.62
N ARG A 868 25.16 18.75 -7.81
CA ARG A 868 26.05 19.26 -6.76
C ARG A 868 25.35 20.16 -5.74
N HIS A 869 24.25 20.82 -6.15
CA HIS A 869 23.52 21.78 -5.35
C HIS A 869 22.02 21.50 -5.40
N ILE A 870 21.33 21.65 -4.26
CA ILE A 870 19.90 21.35 -4.15
C ILE A 870 19.04 22.26 -5.04
N ASP A 871 19.41 23.53 -5.20
CA ASP A 871 18.66 24.48 -6.02
C ASP A 871 18.66 24.08 -7.50
N ALA A 872 19.79 23.53 -7.97
CA ALA A 872 19.89 23.00 -9.33
C ALA A 872 19.05 21.72 -9.51
N ALA A 873 19.02 20.86 -8.48
CA ALA A 873 18.18 19.67 -8.47
C ALA A 873 16.68 20.04 -8.47
N GLU A 874 16.29 21.01 -7.65
CA GLU A 874 14.92 21.52 -7.57
C GLU A 874 14.48 22.15 -8.88
N SER A 875 15.26 23.09 -9.43
CA SER A 875 14.91 23.74 -10.70
C SER A 875 14.68 22.72 -11.80
N TRP A 876 15.53 21.69 -11.87
CA TRP A 876 15.36 20.62 -12.84
C TRP A 876 14.10 19.78 -12.56
N ALA A 877 13.87 19.40 -11.29
CA ALA A 877 12.72 18.58 -10.90
C ALA A 877 11.38 19.30 -11.16
N VAL A 878 11.31 20.61 -10.89
CA VAL A 878 10.14 21.46 -11.16
C VAL A 878 9.82 21.47 -12.66
N ASP A 879 10.82 21.72 -13.52
CA ASP A 879 10.62 21.76 -14.97
C ASP A 879 10.22 20.40 -15.54
N TYR A 880 10.82 19.33 -15.05
CA TYR A 880 10.49 17.97 -15.43
C TYR A 880 9.05 17.61 -15.03
N LEU A 881 8.67 17.78 -13.76
CA LEU A 881 7.33 17.47 -13.26
C LEU A 881 6.24 18.27 -13.99
N LYS A 882 6.47 19.57 -14.21
CA LYS A 882 5.56 20.44 -14.96
C LYS A 882 5.31 19.92 -16.38
N SER A 883 6.36 19.45 -17.06
CA SER A 883 6.26 18.93 -18.42
C SER A 883 5.57 17.56 -18.45
N LEU A 884 6.00 16.66 -17.57
CA LEU A 884 5.47 15.30 -17.46
C LEU A 884 3.96 15.29 -17.14
N ILE A 885 3.52 16.07 -16.14
CA ILE A 885 2.11 16.11 -15.76
C ILE A 885 1.23 16.65 -16.89
N ARG A 886 1.70 17.66 -17.63
CA ARG A 886 0.94 18.19 -18.79
C ARG A 886 0.83 17.18 -19.92
N GLU A 887 1.88 16.39 -20.15
CA GLU A 887 1.83 15.30 -21.13
C GLU A 887 0.85 14.21 -20.71
N MET A 888 0.94 13.77 -19.44
CA MET A 888 0.01 12.78 -18.88
C MET A 888 -1.44 13.27 -18.88
N ALA A 889 -1.67 14.56 -18.59
CA ALA A 889 -2.98 15.18 -18.63
C ALA A 889 -3.60 15.15 -20.05
N LYS A 890 -2.80 15.43 -21.09
CA LYS A 890 -3.25 15.31 -22.47
C LYS A 890 -3.63 13.88 -22.84
N VAL A 891 -2.81 12.90 -22.46
CA VAL A 891 -3.10 11.47 -22.67
C VAL A 891 -4.34 11.02 -21.89
N ALA A 892 -4.57 11.62 -20.72
CA ALA A 892 -5.77 11.40 -19.92
C ALA A 892 -7.02 12.05 -20.52
N GLY A 893 -6.88 12.98 -21.47
CA GLY A 893 -8.00 13.60 -22.20
C GLY A 893 -8.37 15.01 -21.72
N THR A 894 -7.47 15.75 -21.06
CA THR A 894 -7.73 17.15 -20.68
C THR A 894 -6.76 18.15 -21.31
N SER A 895 -7.29 19.31 -21.71
CA SER A 895 -6.55 20.45 -22.24
C SER A 895 -5.94 21.32 -21.15
N SER A 896 -6.37 21.12 -19.89
CA SER A 896 -5.91 21.90 -18.73
C SER A 896 -4.38 21.94 -18.67
N THR A 897 -3.85 23.13 -18.40
CA THR A 897 -2.40 23.36 -18.27
C THR A 897 -1.99 23.87 -16.88
N LYS A 898 -2.96 24.07 -15.98
CA LYS A 898 -2.72 24.52 -14.60
C LYS A 898 -2.08 23.40 -13.80
N VAL A 899 -0.85 23.61 -13.34
CA VAL A 899 -0.11 22.68 -12.49
C VAL A 899 0.07 23.33 -11.13
N GLU A 900 -0.40 22.64 -10.09
CA GLU A 900 -0.16 22.99 -8.69
C GLU A 900 0.94 22.09 -8.16
N MET A 901 1.87 22.65 -7.38
CA MET A 901 3.02 21.91 -6.88
C MET A 901 3.32 22.28 -5.44
N GLU A 902 3.35 21.26 -4.59
CA GLU A 902 3.76 21.34 -3.19
C GLU A 902 5.21 20.87 -3.05
N ILE A 903 6.03 21.68 -2.40
CA ILE A 903 7.42 21.34 -2.08
C ILE A 903 7.59 21.37 -0.56
N VAL A 904 8.05 20.25 -0.01
CA VAL A 904 8.20 20.04 1.42
C VAL A 904 9.61 19.56 1.73
N ASP A 905 10.26 20.23 2.67
CA ASP A 905 11.56 19.80 3.21
C ASP A 905 11.35 18.96 4.48
N HIS A 906 11.88 17.74 4.46
CA HIS A 906 11.90 16.84 5.61
C HIS A 906 13.22 17.03 6.35
N ILE A 907 13.15 17.74 7.47
CA ILE A 907 14.28 18.05 8.34
C ILE A 907 14.04 17.38 9.70
N VAL A 908 15.10 16.81 10.28
CA VAL A 908 15.06 16.20 11.62
C VAL A 908 16.13 16.80 12.51
N ASP A 909 15.82 17.01 13.77
CA ASP A 909 16.82 17.42 14.76
C ASP A 909 17.52 16.20 15.35
N ALA A 910 18.84 16.16 15.21
CA ALA A 910 19.67 15.19 15.90
C ALA A 910 19.63 15.42 17.42
N ALA A 911 20.04 14.42 18.19
CA ALA A 911 20.01 14.47 19.66
C ALA A 911 20.89 15.59 20.28
N ASP A 912 21.78 16.19 19.50
CA ASP A 912 22.62 17.32 19.89
C ASP A 912 22.05 18.69 19.46
N GLY A 913 20.85 18.71 18.86
CA GLY A 913 20.20 19.92 18.35
C GLY A 913 20.59 20.31 16.94
N THR A 914 21.41 19.51 16.24
CA THR A 914 21.75 19.76 14.83
C THR A 914 20.59 19.40 13.92
N SER A 915 20.05 20.36 13.18
CA SER A 915 19.04 20.09 12.15
C SER A 915 19.68 19.44 10.91
N LEU A 916 19.14 18.30 10.49
CA LEU A 916 19.61 17.49 9.38
C LEU A 916 18.56 17.45 8.28
N PHE A 917 18.96 17.77 7.06
CA PHE A 917 18.11 17.60 5.88
C PHE A 917 18.11 16.14 5.43
N LEU A 918 16.93 15.52 5.36
CA LEU A 918 16.77 14.14 4.89
C LEU A 918 16.35 14.07 3.42
N GLU A 919 15.36 14.86 3.05
CA GLU A 919 14.70 14.78 1.75
C GLU A 919 13.90 16.05 1.45
N ARG A 920 13.85 16.44 0.18
CA ARG A 920 12.89 17.41 -0.37
C ARG A 920 11.92 16.67 -1.26
N SER A 921 10.65 16.68 -0.89
CA SER A 921 9.57 16.07 -1.66
C SER A 921 8.91 17.13 -2.55
N LEU A 922 8.74 16.84 -3.83
CA LEU A 922 8.00 17.67 -4.77
C LEU A 922 6.79 16.88 -5.26
N ARG A 923 5.58 17.33 -4.93
CA ARG A 923 4.32 16.74 -5.40
C ARG A 923 3.66 17.72 -6.34
N ALA A 924 3.37 17.29 -7.55
CA ALA A 924 2.66 18.11 -8.50
C ALA A 924 1.33 17.43 -8.88
N SER A 925 0.30 18.26 -9.07
CA SER A 925 -1.03 17.85 -9.46
C SER A 925 -1.61 18.75 -10.54
N LEU A 926 -2.45 18.15 -11.38
CA LEU A 926 -3.24 18.84 -12.39
C LEU A 926 -4.64 18.26 -12.40
N THR A 927 -5.62 19.16 -12.34
CA THR A 927 -7.05 18.83 -12.44
C THR A 927 -7.63 19.49 -13.68
N GLY A 928 -8.52 18.78 -14.38
CA GLY A 928 -9.14 19.30 -15.58
C GLY A 928 -10.38 18.52 -16.02
N SER A 929 -11.19 19.17 -16.84
CA SER A 929 -12.33 18.55 -17.51
C SER A 929 -11.87 17.65 -18.67
N PRO A 930 -12.59 16.56 -18.99
CA PRO A 930 -12.29 15.69 -20.13
C PRO A 930 -12.78 16.33 -21.44
N ASP A 931 -12.02 17.30 -21.96
CA ASP A 931 -12.38 18.14 -23.11
C ASP A 931 -11.51 17.88 -24.36
N LEU A 932 -10.43 17.11 -24.25
CA LEU A 932 -9.64 16.70 -25.42
C LEU A 932 -10.20 15.42 -26.04
N LEU A 933 -10.73 15.57 -27.24
CA LEU A 933 -11.08 14.47 -28.13
C LEU A 933 -9.79 13.78 -28.62
N LEU A 934 -9.46 12.60 -28.09
CA LEU A 934 -8.21 11.87 -28.40
C LEU A 934 -8.13 11.26 -29.82
N GLU A 935 -9.08 11.51 -30.73
CA GLU A 935 -8.99 11.02 -32.10
C GLU A 935 -7.98 11.79 -32.99
N ALA A 936 -7.40 12.90 -32.51
CA ALA A 936 -6.51 13.76 -33.31
C ALA A 936 -5.00 13.60 -33.03
N VAL A 937 -4.56 12.71 -32.13
CA VAL A 937 -3.15 12.68 -31.66
C VAL A 937 -2.34 11.47 -32.19
N LEU A 938 -2.93 10.59 -33.00
CA LEU A 938 -2.24 9.45 -33.62
C LEU A 938 -2.05 9.57 -35.15
N THR A 939 -2.12 10.79 -35.70
CA THR A 939 -1.62 11.09 -37.07
C THR A 939 -0.20 11.63 -37.06
#